data_AF-A0A239QJP7-F1
#
_entry.id   AF-A0A239QJP7-F1
#
_cell.length_a   1.000
_cell.length_b   1.000
_cell.length_c   1.000
_cell.angle_alpha   90.00
_cell.angle_beta   90.00
_cell.angle_gamma   90.00
#
_symmetry.space_group_name_H-M   'P 1'
#
loop_
_entity.id
_entity.type
_entity.pdbx_description
1 polymer ?
#
loop_
_entity_poly.entity_id
_entity_poly.type
_entity_poly.pdbx_seq_one_letter_code
_entity_poly.pdbx_strand_id
1 'polypeptide(L)'
;MDQKTYETVDSPETLEAAIARVREAQRQYASYTQEQVDRIFLAAATAANQARIPLARMAVEETGMGVVEDKVIKNHYASEYIYNAYRDTKTCGVIEEDKAGGMKKIAEPIGVVAAVIPTTNPTSTAIFKSLICLKTRNGIIISPHPRAKQATIAAAKVVLEAAVKAGAPEGIISWIDVPSLEMTNTVMKEADIILATGGPGMVKAAYSSGKPALGVGAGNVPAVIDESADILLAVNSIIHSKTFDNGMICASEQSVIVVDSVYDSVKAEFAARGCWFLKGEELNKVRKTILINGALNAKIVGQSAYRIAELAGVTVPEGTKVLIGEVESVDISEEFAHEKLSPVLAMYRAQDLEDAFAKADRLIADGGYGHTASLYINTQKKQEVLDAFAARMKTCRIVVNTPSSQGGIGDLYNFRMMPSLTLGCGSWGGNSVSENVGVKHLLNIKTVTERRENMLWFRAPEKVYIKKGCLPVALSELKTVMGKKKAFVVTDSFLYHNGNTKPITDKLDEMGISHATFFDVAPDPTLACAKAGAEQMRLFQPDVIIALGGGSAMDAAKIMWVLYEHPEVDFMDMAMRFMDIRKRVYTFPKMGEKAYFVAIPTSAGTGSEVTPFAVITDEQSGVKYPLADYELLPNMAIIDTDFHMTAPKGLTAASGIDAVTHALEAYASMLATDYTDGLAIQALKNIFTYLPRAYDDGMTDVEAREKMANAATMAGMAFANAFLGVCHSMAHKLGAFHHIAHGVANALMIEEVLRFNAAETPAKMGTFPQYEYPHTMRRYAEVAEALGITEGTDEDKLEALIKKINDLKAYVGIKSTIRDYVPDEKDFLDRLDAMTEQAFDDQCTGANPRYPLMSEIKQMYLNAYYGGKHFTETAKPTEYDIATYEDDAAKKAYRPGHKL
;
A
#
# COMPACT_ATOMS: atom_id res chain seq x y z
N MET A 1 -54.88 17.65 -9.56
CA MET A 1 -53.60 17.06 -9.98
C MET A 1 -53.74 16.80 -11.44
N ASP A 2 -53.06 17.58 -12.29
CA ASP A 2 -52.97 17.24 -13.71
C ASP A 2 -52.30 15.88 -13.82
N GLN A 3 -52.94 14.93 -14.51
CA GLN A 3 -52.39 13.60 -14.75
C GLN A 3 -51.16 13.76 -15.66
N LYS A 4 -49.96 13.78 -15.09
CA LYS A 4 -48.71 13.83 -15.86
C LYS A 4 -48.60 12.50 -16.63
N THR A 5 -48.65 12.57 -17.96
CA THR A 5 -48.55 11.38 -18.82
C THR A 5 -47.08 10.99 -18.96
N TYR A 6 -46.75 9.74 -18.63
CA TYR A 6 -45.43 9.16 -18.83
C TYR A 6 -45.45 8.27 -20.09
N GLU A 7 -44.38 8.27 -20.87
CA GLU A 7 -44.25 7.34 -21.99
C GLU A 7 -44.16 5.89 -21.49
N THR A 8 -44.97 5.02 -22.07
CA THR A 8 -44.99 3.59 -21.74
C THR A 8 -43.74 2.89 -22.28
N VAL A 9 -43.07 2.11 -21.43
CA VAL A 9 -41.92 1.27 -21.80
C VAL A 9 -42.36 -0.20 -21.80
N ASP A 10 -42.76 -0.69 -22.96
CA ASP A 10 -43.32 -2.04 -23.17
C ASP A 10 -42.64 -2.84 -24.28
N SER A 11 -41.61 -2.29 -24.93
CA SER A 11 -40.84 -2.91 -26.02
C SER A 11 -39.35 -2.56 -25.94
N PRO A 12 -38.45 -3.33 -26.57
CA PRO A 12 -37.02 -3.01 -26.61
C PRO A 12 -36.73 -1.60 -27.15
N GLU A 13 -37.46 -1.14 -28.17
CA GLU A 13 -37.29 0.19 -28.78
C GLU A 13 -37.68 1.31 -27.80
N THR A 14 -38.78 1.13 -27.06
CA THR A 14 -39.20 2.10 -26.04
C THR A 14 -38.26 2.10 -24.83
N LEU A 15 -37.62 0.96 -24.52
CA LEU A 15 -36.57 0.87 -23.50
C LEU A 15 -35.29 1.57 -23.93
N GLU A 16 -34.84 1.40 -25.17
CA GLU A 16 -33.68 2.14 -25.71
C GLU A 16 -33.89 3.65 -25.64
N ALA A 17 -35.09 4.12 -26.02
CA ALA A 17 -35.46 5.53 -25.89
C ALA A 17 -35.43 5.99 -24.42
N ALA A 18 -35.93 5.17 -23.48
CA ALA A 18 -35.87 5.47 -22.05
C ALA A 18 -34.42 5.54 -21.53
N ILE A 19 -33.55 4.62 -21.96
CA ILE A 19 -32.12 4.64 -21.62
C ILE A 19 -31.48 5.93 -22.11
N ALA A 20 -31.74 6.34 -23.35
CA ALA A 20 -31.21 7.57 -23.92
C ALA A 20 -31.65 8.81 -23.12
N ARG A 21 -32.93 8.89 -22.74
CA ARG A 21 -33.46 9.98 -21.89
C ARG A 21 -32.79 10.02 -20.52
N VAL A 22 -32.63 8.88 -19.88
CA VAL A 22 -32.02 8.80 -18.53
C VAL A 22 -30.54 9.15 -18.59
N ARG A 23 -29.83 8.74 -19.64
CA ARG A 23 -28.42 9.14 -19.88
C ARG A 23 -28.29 10.64 -20.05
N GLU A 24 -29.19 11.29 -20.78
CA GLU A 24 -29.19 12.76 -20.92
C GLU A 24 -29.48 13.46 -19.59
N ALA A 25 -30.52 13.02 -18.87
CA ALA A 25 -30.83 13.54 -17.54
C ALA A 25 -29.65 13.36 -16.57
N GLN A 26 -28.98 12.21 -16.61
CA GLN A 26 -27.83 11.93 -15.76
C GLN A 26 -26.64 12.83 -16.08
N ARG A 27 -26.34 13.11 -17.37
CA ARG A 27 -25.29 14.07 -17.75
C ARG A 27 -25.54 15.46 -17.16
N GLN A 28 -26.79 15.91 -17.20
CA GLN A 28 -27.17 17.19 -16.57
C GLN A 28 -27.02 17.12 -15.05
N TYR A 29 -27.52 16.04 -14.44
CA TYR A 29 -27.51 15.89 -12.98
C TYR A 29 -26.10 15.72 -12.40
N ALA A 30 -25.16 15.15 -13.16
CA ALA A 30 -23.76 14.99 -12.76
C ALA A 30 -23.08 16.33 -12.41
N SER A 31 -23.53 17.43 -13.02
CA SER A 31 -22.99 18.78 -12.80
C SER A 31 -23.47 19.47 -11.52
N TYR A 32 -24.41 18.87 -10.78
CA TYR A 32 -25.05 19.52 -9.64
C TYR A 32 -24.12 19.60 -8.43
N THR A 33 -24.27 20.66 -7.64
CA THR A 33 -23.54 20.83 -6.38
C THR A 33 -24.11 19.94 -5.27
N GLN A 34 -23.34 19.78 -4.19
CA GLN A 34 -23.77 19.01 -3.02
C GLN A 34 -25.09 19.54 -2.45
N GLU A 35 -25.26 20.85 -2.36
CA GLU A 35 -26.46 21.49 -1.82
C GLU A 35 -27.70 21.23 -2.69
N GLN A 36 -27.54 21.24 -4.01
CA GLN A 36 -28.62 20.94 -4.94
C GLN A 36 -29.05 19.47 -4.81
N VAL A 37 -28.08 18.56 -4.74
CA VAL A 37 -28.32 17.11 -4.55
C VAL A 37 -28.99 16.85 -3.21
N ASP A 38 -28.54 17.48 -2.13
CA ASP A 38 -29.07 17.28 -0.79
C ASP A 38 -30.52 17.77 -0.66
N ARG A 39 -30.86 18.88 -1.31
CA ARG A 39 -32.23 19.38 -1.42
C ARG A 39 -33.15 18.37 -2.13
N ILE A 40 -32.67 17.80 -3.23
CA ILE A 40 -33.41 16.79 -4.01
C ILE A 40 -33.59 15.51 -3.18
N PHE A 41 -32.53 15.06 -2.51
CA PHE A 41 -32.52 13.86 -1.67
C PHE A 41 -33.52 13.97 -0.51
N LEU A 42 -33.56 15.12 0.19
CA LEU A 42 -34.52 15.38 1.25
C LEU A 42 -35.97 15.38 0.73
N ALA A 43 -36.24 16.06 -0.38
CA ALA A 43 -37.59 16.14 -0.95
C ALA A 43 -38.11 14.77 -1.38
N ALA A 44 -37.26 14.00 -2.06
CA ALA A 44 -37.55 12.63 -2.47
C ALA A 44 -37.83 11.70 -1.28
N ALA A 45 -36.98 11.73 -0.24
CA ALA A 45 -37.16 10.90 0.95
C ALA A 45 -38.44 11.29 1.71
N THR A 46 -38.73 12.59 1.83
CA THR A 46 -39.95 13.08 2.48
C THR A 46 -41.21 12.59 1.79
N ALA A 47 -41.26 12.69 0.46
CA ALA A 47 -42.41 12.24 -0.32
C ALA A 47 -42.62 10.72 -0.23
N ALA A 48 -41.54 9.95 -0.32
CA ALA A 48 -41.59 8.50 -0.14
C ALA A 48 -42.12 8.12 1.25
N ASN A 49 -41.68 8.81 2.31
CA ASN A 49 -42.16 8.56 3.67
C ASN A 49 -43.64 8.90 3.84
N GLN A 50 -44.11 10.00 3.24
CA GLN A 50 -45.53 10.39 3.26
C GLN A 50 -46.42 9.37 2.51
N ALA A 51 -45.90 8.77 1.43
CA ALA A 51 -46.61 7.77 0.63
C ALA A 51 -46.51 6.33 1.18
N ARG A 52 -45.89 6.10 2.35
CA ARG A 52 -45.62 4.75 2.88
C ARG A 52 -46.85 3.84 2.99
N ILE A 53 -48.01 4.39 3.37
CA ILE A 53 -49.28 3.65 3.55
C ILE A 53 -49.92 3.26 2.21
N PRO A 54 -50.23 4.19 1.29
CA PRO A 54 -50.82 3.82 0.00
C PRO A 54 -49.93 2.87 -0.80
N LEU A 55 -48.61 3.05 -0.75
CA LEU A 55 -47.66 2.14 -1.41
C LEU A 55 -47.67 0.73 -0.79
N ALA A 56 -47.71 0.63 0.54
CA ALA A 56 -47.79 -0.65 1.23
C ALA A 56 -49.08 -1.42 0.88
N ARG A 57 -50.23 -0.73 0.86
CA ARG A 57 -51.52 -1.31 0.45
C ARG A 57 -51.47 -1.84 -0.98
N MET A 58 -51.01 -1.01 -1.92
CA MET A 58 -50.88 -1.40 -3.32
C MET A 58 -49.97 -2.63 -3.49
N ALA A 59 -48.86 -2.69 -2.76
CA ALA A 59 -47.98 -3.85 -2.80
C ALA A 59 -48.66 -5.14 -2.31
N VAL A 60 -49.43 -5.10 -1.21
CA VAL A 60 -50.17 -6.29 -0.73
C VAL A 60 -51.28 -6.67 -1.71
N GLU A 61 -52.06 -5.69 -2.17
CA GLU A 61 -53.17 -5.89 -3.11
C GLU A 61 -52.69 -6.49 -4.44
N GLU A 62 -51.56 -6.03 -4.99
CA GLU A 62 -51.01 -6.53 -6.26
C GLU A 62 -50.33 -7.91 -6.10
N THR A 63 -49.51 -8.08 -5.05
CA THR A 63 -48.69 -9.30 -4.91
C THR A 63 -49.44 -10.47 -4.28
N GLY A 64 -50.45 -10.17 -3.46
CA GLY A 64 -51.11 -11.10 -2.56
C GLY A 64 -50.22 -11.58 -1.41
N MET A 65 -49.12 -10.88 -1.10
CA MET A 65 -48.11 -11.31 -0.13
C MET A 65 -47.85 -10.25 0.94
N GLY A 66 -47.61 -10.72 2.17
CA GLY A 66 -47.17 -9.89 3.29
C GLY A 66 -48.28 -9.21 4.05
N VAL A 67 -47.90 -8.22 4.86
CA VAL A 67 -48.78 -7.49 5.77
C VAL A 67 -48.63 -5.99 5.52
N VAL A 68 -49.74 -5.26 5.44
CA VAL A 68 -49.74 -3.83 5.08
C VAL A 68 -48.92 -3.04 6.10
N GLU A 69 -49.15 -3.26 7.39
CA GLU A 69 -48.48 -2.59 8.50
C GLU A 69 -46.96 -2.81 8.48
N ASP A 70 -46.51 -4.02 8.17
CA ASP A 70 -45.07 -4.32 8.08
C ASP A 70 -44.43 -3.69 6.84
N LYS A 71 -45.15 -3.66 5.70
CA LYS A 71 -44.70 -2.93 4.51
C LYS A 71 -44.68 -1.42 4.72
N VAL A 72 -45.54 -0.87 5.57
CA VAL A 72 -45.46 0.53 6.00
C VAL A 72 -44.13 0.79 6.70
N ILE A 73 -43.74 -0.08 7.63
CA ILE A 73 -42.43 0.02 8.32
C ILE A 73 -41.29 -0.06 7.31
N LYS A 74 -41.34 -0.99 6.35
CA LYS A 74 -40.30 -1.12 5.31
C LYS A 74 -40.17 0.11 4.41
N ASN A 75 -41.29 0.69 3.99
CA ASN A 75 -41.28 1.93 3.19
C ASN A 75 -40.78 3.12 4.02
N HIS A 76 -41.17 3.18 5.30
CA HIS A 76 -40.67 4.19 6.23
C HIS A 76 -39.16 4.06 6.40
N TYR A 77 -38.67 2.86 6.70
CA TYR A 77 -37.24 2.55 6.81
C TYR A 77 -36.45 2.93 5.56
N ALA A 78 -36.91 2.51 4.38
CA ALA A 78 -36.26 2.81 3.11
C ALA A 78 -36.16 4.31 2.79
N SER A 79 -36.98 5.14 3.43
CA SER A 79 -36.96 6.60 3.25
C SER A 79 -36.20 7.30 4.37
N GLU A 80 -36.62 7.14 5.62
CA GLU A 80 -36.10 7.89 6.77
C GLU A 80 -34.70 7.42 7.20
N TYR A 81 -34.48 6.12 7.34
CA TYR A 81 -33.19 5.60 7.81
C TYR A 81 -32.10 5.80 6.74
N ILE A 82 -32.47 5.59 5.47
CA ILE A 82 -31.58 5.85 4.34
C ILE A 82 -31.24 7.33 4.24
N TYR A 83 -32.22 8.23 4.39
CA TYR A 83 -31.94 9.67 4.41
C TYR A 83 -31.00 10.05 5.54
N ASN A 84 -31.29 9.63 6.78
CA ASN A 84 -30.48 10.00 7.94
C ASN A 84 -29.06 9.46 7.86
N ALA A 85 -28.85 8.25 7.36
CA ALA A 85 -27.52 7.69 7.20
C ALA A 85 -26.67 8.45 6.15
N TYR A 86 -27.29 8.95 5.08
CA TYR A 86 -26.55 9.48 3.93
C TYR A 86 -26.66 11.00 3.71
N ARG A 87 -27.53 11.72 4.44
CA ARG A 87 -27.77 13.16 4.21
C ARG A 87 -26.47 13.98 4.25
N ASP A 88 -25.59 13.68 5.19
CA ASP A 88 -24.34 14.42 5.42
C ASP A 88 -23.12 13.79 4.69
N THR A 89 -23.32 12.70 3.95
CA THR A 89 -22.25 12.06 3.18
C THR A 89 -21.85 12.96 2.01
N LYS A 90 -20.57 13.30 1.91
CA LYS A 90 -20.03 14.01 0.74
C LYS A 90 -19.97 13.05 -0.45
N THR A 91 -20.71 13.38 -1.49
CA THR A 91 -20.80 12.59 -2.73
C THR A 91 -20.45 13.41 -3.97
N CYS A 92 -20.29 14.73 -3.83
CA CYS A 92 -20.02 15.67 -4.91
C CYS A 92 -18.63 16.29 -4.83
N GLY A 93 -17.88 16.27 -5.93
CA GLY A 93 -16.60 16.97 -6.01
C GLY A 93 -15.56 16.41 -5.03
N VAL A 94 -14.76 17.30 -4.44
CA VAL A 94 -13.67 16.91 -3.53
C VAL A 94 -14.24 16.40 -2.21
N ILE A 95 -13.96 15.13 -1.89
CA ILE A 95 -14.42 14.47 -0.66
C ILE A 95 -13.30 14.35 0.39
N GLU A 96 -12.05 14.33 -0.05
CA GLU A 96 -10.85 14.25 0.78
C GLU A 96 -9.75 15.09 0.13
N GLU A 97 -9.03 15.88 0.92
CA GLU A 97 -7.91 16.70 0.45
C GLU A 97 -6.80 16.67 1.50
N ASP A 98 -5.62 16.19 1.09
CA ASP A 98 -4.36 16.33 1.82
C ASP A 98 -3.47 17.31 1.06
N LYS A 99 -3.47 18.57 1.52
CA LYS A 99 -2.68 19.64 0.89
C LYS A 99 -1.18 19.41 1.03
N ALA A 100 -0.74 18.83 2.15
CA ALA A 100 0.68 18.58 2.41
C ALA A 100 1.19 17.47 1.48
N GLY A 101 0.48 16.34 1.42
CA GLY A 101 0.79 15.24 0.50
C GLY A 101 0.47 15.54 -0.97
N GLY A 102 -0.23 16.64 -1.27
CA GLY A 102 -0.61 17.00 -2.64
C GLY A 102 -1.63 16.07 -3.26
N MET A 103 -2.53 15.51 -2.44
CA MET A 103 -3.50 14.50 -2.87
C MET A 103 -4.93 14.97 -2.66
N LYS A 104 -5.80 14.71 -3.64
CA LYS A 104 -7.25 14.95 -3.55
C LYS A 104 -8.02 13.73 -4.04
N LYS A 105 -9.09 13.36 -3.35
CA LYS A 105 -10.08 12.40 -3.84
C LYS A 105 -11.35 13.13 -4.26
N ILE A 106 -11.81 12.85 -5.47
CA ILE A 106 -12.98 13.48 -6.09
C ILE A 106 -14.02 12.40 -6.38
N ALA A 107 -15.23 12.58 -5.86
CA ALA A 107 -16.36 11.68 -6.08
C ALA A 107 -17.14 12.07 -7.34
N GLU A 108 -17.20 11.16 -8.30
CA GLU A 108 -17.97 11.26 -9.54
C GLU A 108 -19.09 10.22 -9.57
N PRO A 109 -20.25 10.51 -10.18
CA PRO A 109 -21.27 9.50 -10.43
C PRO A 109 -20.71 8.38 -11.32
N ILE A 110 -21.32 7.20 -11.22
CA ILE A 110 -21.05 6.09 -12.14
C ILE A 110 -21.70 6.31 -13.49
N GLY A 111 -22.93 6.85 -13.51
CA GLY A 111 -23.73 6.99 -14.72
C GLY A 111 -25.16 6.51 -14.49
N VAL A 112 -25.63 5.61 -15.36
CA VAL A 112 -26.98 5.04 -15.33
C VAL A 112 -26.97 3.65 -14.69
N VAL A 113 -27.86 3.46 -13.72
CA VAL A 113 -28.01 2.24 -12.93
C VAL A 113 -29.19 1.42 -13.42
N ALA A 114 -28.97 0.15 -13.77
CA ALA A 114 -30.06 -0.82 -13.95
C ALA A 114 -30.46 -1.41 -12.60
N ALA A 115 -31.68 -1.19 -12.15
CA ALA A 115 -32.17 -1.64 -10.85
C ALA A 115 -33.20 -2.76 -10.99
N VAL A 116 -32.82 -3.99 -10.66
CA VAL A 116 -33.76 -5.12 -10.61
C VAL A 116 -34.45 -5.16 -9.25
N ILE A 117 -35.78 -5.24 -9.24
CA ILE A 117 -36.61 -5.14 -8.02
C ILE A 117 -37.39 -6.44 -7.78
N PRO A 118 -37.32 -7.03 -6.57
CA PRO A 118 -38.01 -8.28 -6.26
C PRO A 118 -39.49 -8.06 -5.91
N THR A 119 -40.28 -9.13 -5.97
CA THR A 119 -41.70 -9.09 -5.55
C THR A 119 -41.90 -9.03 -4.03
N THR A 120 -40.89 -9.36 -3.23
CA THR A 120 -40.96 -9.39 -1.75
C THR A 120 -40.92 -7.99 -1.15
N ASN A 121 -40.07 -7.12 -1.71
CA ASN A 121 -39.79 -5.76 -1.22
C ASN A 121 -39.99 -4.70 -2.34
N PRO A 122 -41.09 -4.71 -3.10
CA PRO A 122 -41.18 -3.98 -4.36
C PRO A 122 -41.04 -2.46 -4.19
N THR A 123 -41.84 -1.88 -3.30
CA THR A 123 -41.86 -0.43 -3.05
C THR A 123 -40.62 0.02 -2.27
N SER A 124 -40.25 -0.69 -1.21
CA SER A 124 -39.15 -0.28 -0.33
C SER A 124 -37.80 -0.38 -1.03
N THR A 125 -37.55 -1.40 -1.86
CA THR A 125 -36.30 -1.51 -2.63
C THR A 125 -36.25 -0.47 -3.76
N ALA A 126 -37.39 -0.14 -4.38
CA ALA A 126 -37.44 0.96 -5.35
C ALA A 126 -37.11 2.31 -4.71
N ILE A 127 -37.74 2.63 -3.58
CA ILE A 127 -37.45 3.85 -2.80
C ILE A 127 -35.96 3.90 -2.45
N PHE A 128 -35.44 2.84 -1.80
CA PHE A 128 -34.04 2.77 -1.39
C PHE A 128 -33.08 3.01 -2.56
N LYS A 129 -33.23 2.27 -3.67
CA LYS A 129 -32.32 2.37 -4.83
C LYS A 129 -32.42 3.75 -5.49
N SER A 130 -33.63 4.27 -5.70
CA SER A 130 -33.80 5.60 -6.26
C SER A 130 -33.17 6.68 -5.39
N LEU A 131 -33.34 6.61 -4.06
CA LEU A 131 -32.76 7.57 -3.12
C LEU A 131 -31.23 7.56 -3.14
N ILE A 132 -30.60 6.38 -3.08
CA ILE A 132 -29.12 6.31 -3.12
C ILE A 132 -28.55 6.69 -4.49
N CYS A 133 -29.28 6.46 -5.60
CA CYS A 133 -28.89 6.92 -6.93
C CYS A 133 -28.95 8.45 -7.02
N LEU A 134 -30.00 9.07 -6.49
CA LEU A 134 -30.13 10.53 -6.44
C LEU A 134 -29.00 11.17 -5.63
N LYS A 135 -28.75 10.67 -4.41
CA LYS A 135 -27.65 11.17 -3.55
C LYS A 135 -26.27 11.07 -4.22
N THR A 136 -26.10 10.18 -5.19
CA THR A 136 -24.83 9.94 -5.89
C THR A 136 -24.78 10.51 -7.31
N ARG A 137 -25.75 11.34 -7.71
CA ARG A 137 -25.87 11.95 -9.05
C ARG A 137 -26.00 10.96 -10.21
N ASN A 138 -26.55 9.78 -9.93
CA ASN A 138 -26.78 8.73 -10.92
C ASN A 138 -28.22 8.76 -11.45
N GLY A 139 -28.38 8.37 -12.72
CA GLY A 139 -29.68 8.01 -13.29
C GLY A 139 -30.04 6.57 -12.96
N ILE A 140 -31.33 6.21 -12.97
CA ILE A 140 -31.77 4.85 -12.64
C ILE A 140 -32.92 4.39 -13.56
N ILE A 141 -32.83 3.14 -14.01
CA ILE A 141 -33.88 2.45 -14.77
C ILE A 141 -34.29 1.20 -14.00
N ILE A 142 -35.56 1.14 -13.62
CA ILE A 142 -36.10 0.09 -12.78
C ILE A 142 -36.71 -1.03 -13.64
N SER A 143 -36.22 -2.27 -13.44
CA SER A 143 -36.86 -3.49 -13.93
C SER A 143 -37.65 -4.16 -12.80
N PRO A 144 -38.99 -3.98 -12.76
CA PRO A 144 -39.82 -4.56 -11.71
C PRO A 144 -40.12 -6.03 -11.95
N HIS A 145 -40.32 -6.79 -10.88
CA HIS A 145 -40.91 -8.12 -10.99
C HIS A 145 -42.35 -8.05 -11.54
N PRO A 146 -42.78 -8.93 -12.46
CA PRO A 146 -44.11 -8.86 -13.10
C PRO A 146 -45.30 -8.86 -12.11
N ARG A 147 -45.18 -9.54 -10.97
CA ARG A 147 -46.21 -9.61 -9.91
C ARG A 147 -46.32 -8.37 -9.02
N ALA A 148 -45.43 -7.38 -9.19
CA ALA A 148 -45.35 -6.21 -8.32
C ALA A 148 -45.05 -4.91 -9.09
N LYS A 149 -45.32 -4.91 -10.39
CA LYS A 149 -44.89 -3.84 -11.29
C LYS A 149 -45.62 -2.54 -11.02
N GLN A 150 -46.93 -2.57 -10.73
CA GLN A 150 -47.69 -1.36 -10.47
C GLN A 150 -47.25 -0.68 -9.18
N ALA A 151 -47.07 -1.45 -8.09
CA ALA A 151 -46.60 -0.94 -6.82
C ALA A 151 -45.17 -0.38 -6.92
N THR A 152 -44.28 -1.09 -7.62
CA THR A 152 -42.89 -0.64 -7.86
C THR A 152 -42.86 0.68 -8.64
N ILE A 153 -43.62 0.76 -9.73
CA ILE A 153 -43.71 1.95 -10.58
C ILE A 153 -44.33 3.13 -9.82
N ALA A 154 -45.36 2.89 -9.00
CA ALA A 154 -45.95 3.93 -8.15
C ALA A 154 -44.93 4.51 -7.16
N ALA A 155 -44.08 3.67 -6.56
CA ALA A 155 -43.01 4.14 -5.67
C ALA A 155 -41.97 4.98 -6.43
N ALA A 156 -41.57 4.55 -7.63
CA ALA A 156 -40.64 5.31 -8.47
C ALA A 156 -41.21 6.68 -8.90
N LYS A 157 -42.49 6.74 -9.24
CA LYS A 157 -43.21 7.99 -9.58
C LYS A 157 -43.20 8.99 -8.42
N VAL A 158 -43.53 8.53 -7.21
CA VAL A 158 -43.51 9.39 -6.01
C VAL A 158 -42.13 10.02 -5.80
N VAL A 159 -41.07 9.23 -5.93
CA VAL A 159 -39.69 9.71 -5.78
C VAL A 159 -39.31 10.67 -6.90
N LEU A 160 -39.59 10.32 -8.16
CA LEU A 160 -39.26 11.14 -9.32
C LEU A 160 -39.96 12.50 -9.28
N GLU A 161 -41.27 12.54 -9.05
CA GLU A 161 -42.04 13.78 -9.05
C GLU A 161 -41.56 14.75 -7.97
N ALA A 162 -41.24 14.23 -6.78
CA ALA A 162 -40.68 15.03 -5.69
C ALA A 162 -39.26 15.51 -6.00
N ALA A 163 -38.41 14.66 -6.58
CA ALA A 163 -37.06 15.02 -6.99
C ALA A 163 -37.08 16.13 -8.06
N VAL A 164 -37.92 16.00 -9.08
CA VAL A 164 -38.09 16.98 -10.16
C VAL A 164 -38.61 18.30 -9.62
N LYS A 165 -39.62 18.28 -8.72
CA LYS A 165 -40.11 19.48 -8.05
C LYS A 165 -39.02 20.18 -7.22
N ALA A 166 -38.06 19.43 -6.69
CA ALA A 166 -36.89 19.96 -5.98
C ALA A 166 -35.72 20.38 -6.90
N GLY A 167 -35.87 20.21 -8.21
CA GLY A 167 -34.95 20.67 -9.24
C GLY A 167 -34.16 19.57 -9.95
N ALA A 168 -34.48 18.28 -9.77
CA ALA A 168 -33.85 17.20 -10.55
C ALA A 168 -34.33 17.21 -12.02
N PRO A 169 -33.52 16.71 -12.97
CA PRO A 169 -33.95 16.54 -14.36
C PRO A 169 -35.12 15.56 -14.50
N GLU A 170 -36.09 15.84 -15.39
CA GLU A 170 -37.34 15.07 -15.50
C GLU A 170 -37.15 13.59 -15.84
N GLY A 171 -36.09 13.25 -16.58
CA GLY A 171 -35.80 11.89 -17.01
C GLY A 171 -34.88 11.10 -16.07
N ILE A 172 -34.56 11.58 -14.87
CA ILE A 172 -33.49 10.97 -14.04
C ILE A 172 -33.86 9.58 -13.48
N ILE A 173 -35.15 9.27 -13.39
CA ILE A 173 -35.68 7.94 -13.01
C ILE A 173 -36.62 7.47 -14.12
N SER A 174 -36.45 6.22 -14.55
CA SER A 174 -37.37 5.53 -15.46
C SER A 174 -37.61 4.08 -15.03
N TRP A 175 -38.53 3.39 -15.67
CA TRP A 175 -38.94 2.02 -15.35
C TRP A 175 -39.49 1.29 -16.58
N ILE A 176 -39.59 -0.03 -16.49
CA ILE A 176 -40.23 -0.89 -17.50
C ILE A 176 -41.68 -1.17 -17.08
N ASP A 177 -42.67 -0.76 -17.87
CA ASP A 177 -44.10 -0.95 -17.60
C ASP A 177 -44.58 -2.38 -17.86
N VAL A 178 -44.00 -3.05 -18.87
CA VAL A 178 -44.27 -4.45 -19.21
C VAL A 178 -42.97 -5.27 -19.12
N PRO A 179 -42.59 -5.75 -17.92
CA PRO A 179 -41.31 -6.43 -17.73
C PRO A 179 -41.29 -7.80 -18.43
N SER A 180 -40.20 -8.06 -19.15
CA SER A 180 -39.87 -9.36 -19.74
C SER A 180 -38.39 -9.69 -19.48
N LEU A 181 -38.00 -10.96 -19.71
CA LEU A 181 -36.59 -11.37 -19.61
C LEU A 181 -35.71 -10.62 -20.61
N GLU A 182 -36.21 -10.41 -21.83
CA GLU A 182 -35.53 -9.64 -22.87
C GLU A 182 -35.27 -8.21 -22.41
N MET A 183 -36.31 -7.50 -21.96
CA MET A 183 -36.21 -6.12 -21.46
C MET A 183 -35.23 -6.01 -20.30
N THR A 184 -35.26 -6.97 -19.36
CA THR A 184 -34.34 -6.98 -18.21
C THR A 184 -32.90 -7.24 -18.63
N ASN A 185 -32.67 -8.15 -19.58
CA ASN A 185 -31.33 -8.41 -20.11
C ASN A 185 -30.79 -7.22 -20.89
N THR A 186 -31.62 -6.55 -21.68
CA THR A 186 -31.25 -5.35 -22.42
C THR A 186 -30.84 -4.23 -21.47
N VAL A 187 -31.67 -3.87 -20.48
CA VAL A 187 -31.31 -2.79 -19.54
C VAL A 187 -30.05 -3.10 -18.74
N MET A 188 -29.83 -4.37 -18.37
CA MET A 188 -28.59 -4.79 -17.69
C MET A 188 -27.35 -4.63 -18.56
N LYS A 189 -27.44 -4.97 -19.86
CA LYS A 189 -26.34 -4.84 -20.82
C LYS A 189 -26.04 -3.38 -21.19
N GLU A 190 -27.05 -2.51 -21.17
CA GLU A 190 -26.92 -1.13 -21.62
C GLU A 190 -26.59 -0.14 -20.49
N ALA A 191 -26.81 -0.49 -19.23
CA ALA A 191 -26.45 0.36 -18.08
C ALA A 191 -24.95 0.41 -17.79
N ASP A 192 -24.52 1.33 -16.93
CA ASP A 192 -23.13 1.46 -16.51
C ASP A 192 -22.81 0.59 -15.28
N ILE A 193 -23.82 0.32 -14.45
CA ILE A 193 -23.76 -0.63 -13.33
C ILE A 193 -25.15 -1.22 -13.05
N ILE A 194 -25.19 -2.45 -12.53
CA ILE A 194 -26.42 -3.15 -12.19
C ILE A 194 -26.56 -3.27 -10.67
N LEU A 195 -27.70 -2.85 -10.12
CA LEU A 195 -28.15 -3.19 -8.78
C LEU A 195 -29.15 -4.34 -8.85
N ALA A 196 -28.68 -5.58 -8.66
CA ALA A 196 -29.50 -6.77 -8.82
C ALA A 196 -30.00 -7.30 -7.46
N THR A 197 -31.26 -7.05 -7.14
CA THR A 197 -31.92 -7.63 -5.96
C THR A 197 -32.95 -8.66 -6.42
N GLY A 198 -32.62 -9.94 -6.30
CA GLY A 198 -33.45 -11.04 -6.75
C GLY A 198 -32.81 -12.38 -6.41
N GLY A 199 -33.45 -13.48 -6.82
CA GLY A 199 -32.92 -14.82 -6.54
C GLY A 199 -31.61 -15.13 -7.29
N PRO A 200 -30.96 -16.27 -6.98
CA PRO A 200 -29.63 -16.62 -7.50
C PRO A 200 -29.49 -16.55 -9.03
N GLY A 201 -30.53 -16.96 -9.77
CA GLY A 201 -30.53 -16.90 -11.23
C GLY A 201 -30.44 -15.48 -11.79
N MET A 202 -31.12 -14.52 -11.16
CA MET A 202 -31.07 -13.11 -11.57
C MET A 202 -29.71 -12.50 -11.30
N VAL A 203 -29.12 -12.81 -10.14
CA VAL A 203 -27.80 -12.28 -9.77
C VAL A 203 -26.72 -12.85 -10.68
N LYS A 204 -26.79 -14.16 -10.99
CA LYS A 204 -25.92 -14.78 -11.99
C LYS A 204 -26.05 -14.09 -13.36
N ALA A 205 -27.27 -13.77 -13.80
CA ALA A 205 -27.49 -13.04 -15.04
C ALA A 205 -26.89 -11.62 -15.01
N ALA A 206 -27.02 -10.90 -13.89
CA ALA A 206 -26.43 -9.58 -13.73
C ALA A 206 -24.90 -9.60 -13.84
N TYR A 207 -24.21 -10.53 -13.17
CA TYR A 207 -22.76 -10.70 -13.29
C TYR A 207 -22.31 -11.26 -14.65
N SER A 208 -23.22 -11.91 -15.40
CA SER A 208 -22.96 -12.42 -16.76
C SER A 208 -23.33 -11.42 -17.86
N SER A 209 -23.79 -10.23 -17.51
CA SER A 209 -24.26 -9.21 -18.48
C SER A 209 -23.13 -8.55 -19.28
N GLY A 210 -21.89 -8.64 -18.79
CA GLY A 210 -20.75 -7.85 -19.28
C GLY A 210 -20.60 -6.47 -18.63
N LYS A 211 -21.49 -6.12 -17.69
CA LYS A 211 -21.41 -4.87 -16.89
C LYS A 211 -21.07 -5.17 -15.42
N PRO A 212 -20.42 -4.23 -14.71
CA PRO A 212 -20.29 -4.31 -13.26
C PRO A 212 -21.65 -4.48 -12.59
N ALA A 213 -21.74 -5.39 -11.62
CA ALA A 213 -22.96 -5.66 -10.89
C ALA A 213 -22.70 -5.65 -9.38
N LEU A 214 -23.70 -5.16 -8.64
CA LEU A 214 -23.86 -5.30 -7.20
C LEU A 214 -25.08 -6.20 -7.00
N GLY A 215 -24.82 -7.49 -6.92
CA GLY A 215 -25.81 -8.51 -6.65
C GLY A 215 -25.97 -8.80 -5.15
N VAL A 216 -27.00 -9.56 -4.84
CA VAL A 216 -27.27 -10.13 -3.51
C VAL A 216 -27.30 -11.66 -3.58
N GLY A 217 -27.59 -12.33 -2.49
CA GLY A 217 -27.76 -13.78 -2.43
C GLY A 217 -29.06 -14.18 -1.74
N ALA A 218 -29.36 -15.48 -1.76
CA ALA A 218 -30.42 -16.07 -0.93
C ALA A 218 -29.99 -16.10 0.54
N GLY A 219 -30.96 -16.04 1.46
CA GLY A 219 -30.70 -16.07 2.89
C GLY A 219 -31.28 -17.31 3.57
N ASN A 220 -30.41 -18.23 4.00
CA ASN A 220 -30.78 -19.35 4.86
C ASN A 220 -30.29 -19.15 6.30
N VAL A 221 -30.77 -18.10 6.97
CA VAL A 221 -30.21 -17.61 8.23
C VAL A 221 -30.46 -18.59 9.39
N PRO A 222 -29.41 -19.20 9.99
CA PRO A 222 -29.55 -19.95 11.22
C PRO A 222 -29.47 -19.02 12.44
N ALA A 223 -30.31 -19.29 13.44
CA ALA A 223 -30.21 -18.68 14.77
C ALA A 223 -29.76 -19.72 15.80
N VAL A 224 -28.54 -19.59 16.31
CA VAL A 224 -28.03 -20.44 17.39
C VAL A 224 -28.41 -19.84 18.74
N ILE A 225 -28.97 -20.67 19.62
CA ILE A 225 -29.31 -20.29 21.01
C ILE A 225 -28.46 -21.13 21.95
N ASP A 226 -27.53 -20.46 22.65
CA ASP A 226 -26.68 -21.03 23.68
C ASP A 226 -27.39 -21.14 25.04
N GLU A 227 -26.85 -21.94 25.94
CA GLU A 227 -27.34 -22.10 27.31
C GLU A 227 -27.34 -20.79 28.11
N SER A 228 -26.45 -19.85 27.79
CA SER A 228 -26.34 -18.55 28.47
C SER A 228 -27.33 -17.51 27.95
N ALA A 229 -28.06 -17.80 26.87
CA ALA A 229 -28.96 -16.86 26.23
C ALA A 229 -30.11 -16.45 27.14
N ASP A 230 -30.57 -15.20 26.99
CA ASP A 230 -31.89 -14.80 27.47
C ASP A 230 -32.94 -15.44 26.53
N ILE A 231 -33.53 -16.55 26.97
CA ILE A 231 -34.52 -17.32 26.21
C ILE A 231 -35.72 -16.46 25.82
N LEU A 232 -36.18 -15.60 26.72
CA LEU A 232 -37.34 -14.75 26.49
C LEU A 232 -37.05 -13.74 25.37
N LEU A 233 -35.90 -13.08 25.44
CA LEU A 233 -35.43 -12.18 24.39
C LEU A 233 -35.23 -12.92 23.06
N ALA A 234 -34.56 -14.08 23.09
CA ALA A 234 -34.24 -14.86 21.89
C ALA A 234 -35.51 -15.28 21.14
N VAL A 235 -36.46 -15.89 21.84
CA VAL A 235 -37.72 -16.35 21.24
C VAL A 235 -38.54 -15.18 20.72
N ASN A 236 -38.70 -14.10 21.48
CA ASN A 236 -39.46 -12.93 21.01
C ASN A 236 -38.80 -12.27 19.79
N SER A 237 -37.47 -12.20 19.76
CA SER A 237 -36.73 -11.63 18.63
C SER A 237 -36.90 -12.47 17.37
N ILE A 238 -36.74 -13.80 17.48
CA ILE A 238 -36.92 -14.72 16.35
C ILE A 238 -38.36 -14.66 15.82
N ILE A 239 -39.37 -14.64 16.70
CA ILE A 239 -40.78 -14.49 16.29
C ILE A 239 -40.97 -13.13 15.61
N HIS A 240 -40.49 -12.04 16.22
CA HIS A 240 -40.63 -10.68 15.67
C HIS A 240 -40.02 -10.57 14.27
N SER A 241 -38.84 -11.14 14.05
CA SER A 241 -38.19 -11.21 12.75
C SER A 241 -38.97 -12.07 11.76
N LYS A 242 -39.39 -13.28 12.18
CA LYS A 242 -40.04 -14.25 11.30
C LYS A 242 -41.45 -13.86 10.88
N THR A 243 -42.20 -13.19 11.76
CA THR A 243 -43.55 -12.72 11.44
C THR A 243 -43.54 -11.40 10.69
N PHE A 244 -42.44 -10.64 10.72
CA PHE A 244 -42.34 -9.36 10.04
C PHE A 244 -42.46 -9.53 8.52
N ASP A 245 -43.52 -8.94 7.96
CA ASP A 245 -43.97 -9.10 6.58
C ASP A 245 -44.07 -10.59 6.19
N ASN A 246 -44.54 -11.42 7.13
CA ASN A 246 -44.63 -12.88 7.02
C ASN A 246 -43.31 -13.54 6.59
N GLY A 247 -42.17 -13.04 7.07
CA GLY A 247 -40.86 -13.67 6.88
C GLY A 247 -40.28 -13.49 5.48
N MET A 248 -40.76 -12.50 4.72
CA MET A 248 -40.27 -12.21 3.37
C MET A 248 -38.96 -11.43 3.30
N ILE A 249 -38.45 -10.93 4.43
CA ILE A 249 -37.11 -10.37 4.48
C ILE A 249 -36.10 -11.52 4.36
N CYS A 250 -35.17 -11.42 3.42
CA CYS A 250 -34.15 -12.43 3.15
C CYS A 250 -33.25 -12.72 4.36
N ALA A 251 -33.04 -11.73 5.23
CA ALA A 251 -32.31 -11.90 6.48
C ALA A 251 -33.13 -12.57 7.59
N SER A 252 -34.39 -12.95 7.39
CA SER A 252 -35.21 -13.62 8.42
C SER A 252 -34.68 -15.01 8.75
N GLU A 253 -34.74 -15.38 10.03
CA GLU A 253 -34.35 -16.71 10.50
C GLU A 253 -35.12 -17.78 9.71
N GLN A 254 -34.40 -18.77 9.20
CA GLN A 254 -34.99 -19.94 8.53
C GLN A 254 -34.92 -21.18 9.42
N SER A 255 -34.00 -21.19 10.38
CA SER A 255 -33.81 -22.25 11.35
C SER A 255 -33.40 -21.70 12.71
N VAL A 256 -33.74 -22.43 13.76
CA VAL A 256 -33.23 -22.23 15.12
C VAL A 256 -32.52 -23.49 15.54
N ILE A 257 -31.32 -23.35 16.06
CA ILE A 257 -30.49 -24.46 16.53
C ILE A 257 -30.25 -24.21 18.02
N VAL A 258 -30.80 -25.08 18.85
CA VAL A 258 -30.81 -24.88 20.30
C VAL A 258 -30.00 -25.99 20.96
N VAL A 259 -29.07 -25.60 21.82
CA VAL A 259 -28.29 -26.56 22.62
C VAL A 259 -29.19 -27.31 23.59
N ASP A 260 -28.91 -28.59 23.81
CA ASP A 260 -29.78 -29.55 24.50
C ASP A 260 -30.22 -29.05 25.89
N SER A 261 -29.31 -28.42 26.63
CA SER A 261 -29.52 -27.93 28.00
C SER A 261 -30.66 -26.91 28.14
N VAL A 262 -31.03 -26.20 27.07
CA VAL A 262 -32.11 -25.20 27.08
C VAL A 262 -33.21 -25.48 26.05
N TYR A 263 -33.14 -26.59 25.30
CA TYR A 263 -34.06 -26.90 24.21
C TYR A 263 -35.53 -26.89 24.64
N ASP A 264 -35.86 -27.61 25.71
CA ASP A 264 -37.25 -27.76 26.16
C ASP A 264 -37.83 -26.44 26.68
N SER A 265 -37.01 -25.62 27.34
CA SER A 265 -37.39 -24.27 27.79
C SER A 265 -37.66 -23.34 26.61
N VAL A 266 -36.79 -23.35 25.59
CA VAL A 266 -36.98 -22.56 24.37
C VAL A 266 -38.24 -23.01 23.62
N LYS A 267 -38.46 -24.33 23.49
CA LYS A 267 -39.66 -24.90 22.88
C LYS A 267 -40.93 -24.47 23.60
N ALA A 268 -40.94 -24.56 24.93
CA ALA A 268 -42.06 -24.14 25.76
C ALA A 268 -42.35 -22.64 25.57
N GLU A 269 -41.30 -21.80 25.52
CA GLU A 269 -41.45 -20.36 25.31
C GLU A 269 -42.00 -20.04 23.91
N PHE A 270 -41.54 -20.71 22.84
CA PHE A 270 -42.14 -20.57 21.50
C PHE A 270 -43.63 -20.90 21.50
N ALA A 271 -44.01 -22.02 22.14
CA ALA A 271 -45.42 -22.41 22.24
C ALA A 271 -46.24 -21.36 23.02
N ALA A 272 -45.71 -20.86 24.14
CA ALA A 272 -46.34 -19.82 24.96
C ALA A 272 -46.56 -18.50 24.20
N ARG A 273 -45.72 -18.20 23.19
CA ARG A 273 -45.81 -16.99 22.37
C ARG A 273 -46.68 -17.12 21.13
N GLY A 274 -47.34 -18.27 20.94
CA GLY A 274 -48.30 -18.52 19.85
C GLY A 274 -47.71 -19.20 18.61
N CYS A 275 -46.59 -19.91 18.74
CA CYS A 275 -46.04 -20.76 17.68
C CYS A 275 -46.62 -22.19 17.77
N TRP A 276 -46.86 -22.81 16.61
CA TRP A 276 -47.43 -24.15 16.52
C TRP A 276 -46.36 -25.18 16.15
N PHE A 277 -46.14 -26.15 17.03
CA PHE A 277 -45.22 -27.27 16.79
C PHE A 277 -45.92 -28.38 16.02
N LEU A 278 -45.48 -28.63 14.79
CA LEU A 278 -46.02 -29.64 13.88
C LEU A 278 -45.65 -31.05 14.37
N LYS A 279 -46.62 -31.96 14.43
CA LYS A 279 -46.40 -33.35 14.89
C LYS A 279 -46.89 -34.38 13.87
N GLY A 280 -46.20 -35.51 13.78
CA GLY A 280 -46.63 -36.67 12.98
C GLY A 280 -46.94 -36.32 11.53
N GLU A 281 -48.19 -36.55 11.11
CA GLU A 281 -48.62 -36.24 9.74
C GLU A 281 -48.63 -34.75 9.41
N GLU A 282 -48.85 -33.85 10.38
CA GLU A 282 -48.85 -32.40 10.15
C GLU A 282 -47.48 -31.93 9.63
N LEU A 283 -46.41 -32.42 10.26
CA LEU A 283 -45.03 -32.13 9.86
C LEU A 283 -44.78 -32.55 8.41
N ASN A 284 -45.16 -33.78 8.06
CA ASN A 284 -44.97 -34.32 6.70
C ASN A 284 -45.80 -33.56 5.65
N LYS A 285 -47.02 -33.16 5.99
CA LYS A 285 -47.88 -32.37 5.10
C LYS A 285 -47.26 -31.00 4.84
N VAL A 286 -46.88 -30.27 5.88
CA VAL A 286 -46.24 -28.95 5.72
C VAL A 286 -44.89 -29.08 5.01
N ARG A 287 -44.06 -30.08 5.35
CA ARG A 287 -42.79 -30.38 4.67
C ARG A 287 -42.95 -30.41 3.14
N LYS A 288 -43.92 -31.19 2.65
CA LYS A 288 -44.22 -31.33 1.21
C LYS A 288 -44.82 -30.09 0.55
N THR A 289 -45.25 -29.10 1.33
CA THR A 289 -45.72 -27.81 0.78
C THR A 289 -44.62 -26.77 0.63
N ILE A 290 -43.44 -26.98 1.25
CA ILE A 290 -42.32 -26.03 1.19
C ILE A 290 -41.73 -25.99 -0.22
N LEU A 291 -41.36 -27.14 -0.76
CA LEU A 291 -40.78 -27.26 -2.10
C LEU A 291 -41.74 -27.95 -3.07
N ILE A 292 -41.89 -27.39 -4.28
CA ILE A 292 -42.59 -28.01 -5.40
C ILE A 292 -41.60 -28.10 -6.56
N ASN A 293 -41.37 -29.31 -7.07
CA ASN A 293 -40.39 -29.59 -8.14
C ASN A 293 -38.98 -29.07 -7.83
N GLY A 294 -38.55 -29.18 -6.55
CA GLY A 294 -37.21 -28.76 -6.11
C GLY A 294 -37.01 -27.24 -5.95
N ALA A 295 -38.06 -26.44 -6.10
CA ALA A 295 -38.01 -24.98 -5.88
C ALA A 295 -39.02 -24.56 -4.80
N LEU A 296 -38.75 -23.44 -4.13
CA LEU A 296 -39.64 -22.87 -3.13
C LEU A 296 -41.04 -22.63 -3.71
N ASN A 297 -42.06 -23.12 -3.01
CA ASN A 297 -43.45 -22.96 -3.41
C ASN A 297 -43.89 -21.49 -3.33
N ALA A 298 -43.99 -20.82 -4.49
CA ALA A 298 -44.38 -19.41 -4.55
C ALA A 298 -45.77 -19.09 -3.94
N LYS A 299 -46.59 -20.10 -3.62
CA LYS A 299 -47.88 -19.94 -2.93
C LYS A 299 -47.75 -19.76 -1.42
N ILE A 300 -46.65 -20.16 -0.79
CA ILE A 300 -46.45 -19.99 0.66
C ILE A 300 -45.73 -18.68 1.01
N VAL A 301 -44.99 -18.11 0.04
CA VAL A 301 -44.19 -16.90 0.24
C VAL A 301 -45.06 -15.74 0.72
N GLY A 302 -44.69 -15.17 1.87
CA GLY A 302 -45.40 -14.06 2.50
C GLY A 302 -46.83 -14.33 2.94
N GLN A 303 -47.26 -15.60 3.02
CA GLN A 303 -48.56 -15.97 3.58
C GLN A 303 -48.50 -16.11 5.10
N SER A 304 -49.64 -15.96 5.78
CA SER A 304 -49.72 -16.23 7.22
C SER A 304 -49.50 -17.72 7.52
N ALA A 305 -49.03 -18.03 8.74
CA ALA A 305 -48.84 -19.41 9.18
C ALA A 305 -50.14 -20.23 9.07
N TYR A 306 -51.28 -19.62 9.41
CA TYR A 306 -52.61 -20.21 9.24
C TYR A 306 -52.91 -20.61 7.79
N ARG A 307 -52.67 -19.71 6.83
CA ARG A 307 -52.92 -19.99 5.41
C ARG A 307 -52.00 -21.08 4.86
N ILE A 308 -50.76 -21.14 5.33
CA ILE A 308 -49.82 -22.19 4.94
C ILE A 308 -50.27 -23.55 5.46
N ALA A 309 -50.73 -23.63 6.71
CA ALA A 309 -51.30 -24.85 7.27
C ALA A 309 -52.53 -25.31 6.46
N GLU A 310 -53.41 -24.38 6.09
CA GLU A 310 -54.58 -24.67 5.24
C GLU A 310 -54.16 -25.23 3.87
N LEU A 311 -53.15 -24.63 3.22
CA LEU A 311 -52.58 -25.13 1.95
C LEU A 311 -51.98 -26.53 2.10
N ALA A 312 -51.46 -26.88 3.28
CA ALA A 312 -50.94 -28.19 3.59
C ALA A 312 -52.01 -29.21 4.02
N GLY A 313 -53.27 -28.79 4.19
CA GLY A 313 -54.32 -29.66 4.73
C GLY A 313 -54.11 -29.99 6.21
N VAL A 314 -53.63 -29.00 6.97
CA VAL A 314 -53.43 -29.01 8.43
C VAL A 314 -54.28 -27.89 9.05
N THR A 315 -54.93 -28.17 10.18
CA THR A 315 -55.74 -27.18 10.90
C THR A 315 -54.97 -26.65 12.10
N VAL A 316 -54.74 -25.34 12.14
CA VAL A 316 -54.12 -24.62 13.26
C VAL A 316 -55.00 -23.43 13.67
N PRO A 317 -54.88 -22.90 14.90
CA PRO A 317 -55.57 -21.67 15.28
C PRO A 317 -55.21 -20.49 14.36
N GLU A 318 -56.16 -19.62 14.03
CA GLU A 318 -55.94 -18.48 13.13
C GLU A 318 -54.86 -17.51 13.65
N GLY A 319 -54.78 -17.32 14.96
CA GLY A 319 -53.76 -16.51 15.62
C GLY A 319 -52.35 -17.14 15.68
N THR A 320 -52.12 -18.28 15.02
CA THR A 320 -50.81 -18.92 14.97
C THR A 320 -49.81 -18.00 14.27
N LYS A 321 -48.68 -17.73 14.93
CA LYS A 321 -47.66 -16.81 14.42
C LYS A 321 -46.65 -17.49 13.49
N VAL A 322 -46.16 -18.67 13.89
CA VAL A 322 -45.12 -19.42 13.17
C VAL A 322 -45.41 -20.90 13.26
N LEU A 323 -45.25 -21.64 12.16
CA LEU A 323 -45.24 -23.10 12.13
C LEU A 323 -43.81 -23.60 12.37
N ILE A 324 -43.59 -24.41 13.40
CA ILE A 324 -42.27 -24.94 13.76
C ILE A 324 -42.24 -26.44 13.48
N GLY A 325 -41.31 -26.86 12.62
CA GLY A 325 -41.00 -28.27 12.38
C GLY A 325 -39.74 -28.67 13.16
N GLU A 326 -39.87 -29.62 14.08
CA GLU A 326 -38.71 -30.25 14.72
C GLU A 326 -38.13 -31.29 13.75
N VAL A 327 -36.89 -31.05 13.30
CA VAL A 327 -36.21 -31.85 12.28
C VAL A 327 -34.75 -32.10 12.68
N GLU A 328 -34.16 -33.18 12.18
CA GLU A 328 -32.79 -33.59 12.53
C GLU A 328 -31.78 -33.35 11.40
N SER A 329 -32.19 -33.60 10.15
CA SER A 329 -31.31 -33.48 8.99
C SER A 329 -31.14 -32.02 8.58
N VAL A 330 -29.89 -31.56 8.50
CA VAL A 330 -29.51 -30.27 7.91
C VAL A 330 -29.13 -30.38 6.43
N ASP A 331 -29.28 -31.56 5.84
CA ASP A 331 -28.99 -31.77 4.42
C ASP A 331 -30.05 -31.10 3.53
N ILE A 332 -29.62 -30.69 2.35
CA ILE A 332 -30.49 -30.06 1.34
C ILE A 332 -31.68 -30.95 0.89
N SER A 333 -31.66 -32.26 1.19
CA SER A 333 -32.83 -33.14 1.00
C SER A 333 -33.97 -32.89 1.98
N GLU A 334 -33.73 -32.27 3.14
CA GLU A 334 -34.78 -31.88 4.09
C GLU A 334 -35.37 -30.53 3.69
N GLU A 335 -36.66 -30.48 3.36
CA GLU A 335 -37.31 -29.26 2.87
C GLU A 335 -37.33 -28.13 3.92
N PHE A 336 -37.36 -28.48 5.22
CA PHE A 336 -37.23 -27.49 6.29
C PHE A 336 -35.86 -26.82 6.35
N ALA A 337 -34.81 -27.40 5.75
CA ALA A 337 -33.46 -26.84 5.72
C ALA A 337 -33.28 -25.67 4.73
N HIS A 338 -34.25 -25.41 3.84
CA HIS A 338 -34.13 -24.38 2.80
C HIS A 338 -34.56 -22.98 3.26
N GLU A 339 -34.26 -21.97 2.43
CA GLU A 339 -34.91 -20.66 2.52
C GLU A 339 -36.41 -20.78 2.22
N LYS A 340 -37.27 -20.28 3.12
CA LYS A 340 -38.73 -20.50 3.07
C LYS A 340 -39.56 -19.24 2.82
N LEU A 341 -39.00 -18.04 3.04
CA LEU A 341 -39.63 -16.71 2.88
C LEU A 341 -41.10 -16.63 3.37
N SER A 342 -41.39 -17.33 4.45
CA SER A 342 -42.72 -17.55 5.03
C SER A 342 -42.57 -17.83 6.52
N PRO A 343 -43.61 -17.69 7.37
CA PRO A 343 -43.56 -17.96 8.81
C PRO A 343 -43.54 -19.47 9.14
N VAL A 344 -42.62 -20.20 8.49
CA VAL A 344 -42.27 -21.59 8.73
C VAL A 344 -40.81 -21.63 9.17
N LEU A 345 -40.54 -22.33 10.27
CA LEU A 345 -39.24 -22.34 10.94
C LEU A 345 -38.82 -23.78 11.25
N ALA A 346 -37.58 -24.13 10.94
CA ALA A 346 -36.99 -25.38 11.38
C ALA A 346 -36.45 -25.22 12.81
N MET A 347 -36.64 -26.22 13.67
CA MET A 347 -36.02 -26.26 14.99
C MET A 347 -35.16 -27.53 15.10
N TYR A 348 -33.87 -27.33 15.35
CA TYR A 348 -32.87 -28.39 15.51
C TYR A 348 -32.41 -28.47 16.95
N ARG A 349 -32.34 -29.68 17.50
CA ARG A 349 -31.67 -29.96 18.77
C ARG A 349 -30.19 -30.21 18.52
N ALA A 350 -29.33 -29.48 19.21
CA ALA A 350 -27.88 -29.69 19.17
C ALA A 350 -27.39 -30.27 20.50
N GLN A 351 -26.47 -31.23 20.45
CA GLN A 351 -25.93 -31.87 21.66
C GLN A 351 -25.14 -30.86 22.51
N ASP A 352 -24.34 -30.03 21.84
CA ASP A 352 -23.54 -28.97 22.42
C ASP A 352 -23.36 -27.81 21.42
N LEU A 353 -22.54 -26.83 21.78
CA LEU A 353 -22.25 -25.68 20.92
C LEU A 353 -21.51 -26.06 19.63
N GLU A 354 -20.65 -27.08 19.64
CA GLU A 354 -19.90 -27.49 18.46
C GLU A 354 -20.83 -28.13 17.42
N ASP A 355 -21.73 -29.01 17.86
CA ASP A 355 -22.80 -29.55 17.02
C ASP A 355 -23.75 -28.44 16.52
N ALA A 356 -24.08 -27.46 17.37
CA ALA A 356 -24.90 -26.32 16.96
C ALA A 356 -24.24 -25.51 15.84
N PHE A 357 -22.93 -25.27 15.96
CA PHE A 357 -22.14 -24.57 14.97
C PHE A 357 -21.97 -25.38 13.68
N ALA A 358 -21.77 -26.70 13.77
CA ALA A 358 -21.68 -27.58 12.60
C ALA A 358 -22.99 -27.57 11.78
N LYS A 359 -24.13 -27.61 12.46
CA LYS A 359 -25.45 -27.49 11.84
C LYS A 359 -25.64 -26.13 11.17
N ALA A 360 -25.28 -25.04 11.87
CA ALA A 360 -25.39 -23.69 11.32
C ALA A 360 -24.53 -23.51 10.06
N ASP A 361 -23.27 -23.93 10.11
CA ASP A 361 -22.33 -23.88 8.98
C ASP A 361 -22.86 -24.66 7.77
N ARG A 362 -23.38 -25.88 7.98
CA ARG A 362 -23.97 -26.69 6.90
C ARG A 362 -25.18 -26.01 6.25
N LEU A 363 -26.10 -25.47 7.04
CA LEU A 363 -27.28 -24.77 6.53
C LEU A 363 -26.90 -23.51 5.73
N ILE A 364 -25.89 -22.78 6.19
CA ILE A 364 -25.33 -21.64 5.47
C ILE A 364 -24.71 -22.11 4.14
N ALA A 365 -23.95 -23.20 4.16
CA ALA A 365 -23.27 -23.72 2.97
C ALA A 365 -24.23 -24.11 1.84
N ASP A 366 -25.38 -24.68 2.19
CA ASP A 366 -26.33 -25.22 1.21
C ASP A 366 -27.31 -24.17 0.65
N GLY A 367 -27.44 -22.99 1.28
CA GLY A 367 -28.41 -21.98 0.80
C GLY A 367 -28.32 -20.57 1.37
N GLY A 368 -27.29 -20.23 2.15
CA GLY A 368 -27.17 -18.95 2.84
C GLY A 368 -25.78 -18.30 2.83
N TYR A 369 -24.85 -18.82 2.01
CA TYR A 369 -23.47 -18.37 2.02
C TYR A 369 -23.35 -16.86 1.85
N GLY A 370 -22.64 -16.24 2.78
CA GLY A 370 -22.38 -14.81 2.78
C GLY A 370 -23.53 -13.94 3.25
N HIS A 371 -24.74 -14.46 3.46
CA HIS A 371 -25.89 -13.63 3.82
C HIS A 371 -25.87 -13.19 5.29
N THR A 372 -26.53 -13.91 6.20
CA THR A 372 -26.63 -13.53 7.62
C THR A 372 -26.63 -14.77 8.51
N ALA A 373 -26.02 -14.70 9.69
CA ALA A 373 -26.17 -15.67 10.77
C ALA A 373 -26.54 -14.95 12.07
N SER A 374 -27.29 -15.62 12.96
CA SER A 374 -27.77 -15.06 14.22
C SER A 374 -27.30 -15.90 15.41
N LEU A 375 -26.90 -15.23 16.49
CA LEU A 375 -26.43 -15.86 17.72
C LEU A 375 -27.09 -15.20 18.93
N TYR A 376 -27.65 -16.01 19.83
CA TYR A 376 -28.17 -15.57 21.12
C TYR A 376 -27.31 -16.14 22.24
N ILE A 377 -26.65 -15.25 23.00
CA ILE A 377 -25.69 -15.57 24.08
C ILE A 377 -25.69 -14.45 25.12
N ASN A 378 -25.13 -14.70 26.31
CA ASN A 378 -24.68 -13.62 27.19
C ASN A 378 -23.30 -13.12 26.74
N THR A 379 -23.26 -11.97 26.03
CA THR A 379 -22.03 -11.41 25.46
C THR A 379 -20.97 -11.02 26.49
N GLN A 380 -21.35 -10.78 27.75
CA GLN A 380 -20.38 -10.46 28.81
C GLN A 380 -19.69 -11.71 29.37
N LYS A 381 -20.31 -12.88 29.22
CA LYS A 381 -19.82 -14.14 29.82
C LYS A 381 -19.26 -15.14 28.81
N LYS A 382 -19.64 -15.02 27.54
CA LYS A 382 -19.36 -16.01 26.50
C LYS A 382 -18.70 -15.35 25.28
N GLN A 383 -17.68 -14.52 25.50
CA GLN A 383 -16.98 -13.84 24.40
C GLN A 383 -16.26 -14.86 23.51
N GLU A 384 -15.70 -15.92 24.10
CA GLU A 384 -15.06 -17.02 23.39
C GLU A 384 -16.03 -17.78 22.45
N VAL A 385 -17.31 -17.88 22.82
CA VAL A 385 -18.36 -18.48 21.97
C VAL A 385 -18.66 -17.57 20.78
N LEU A 386 -18.74 -16.26 21.01
CA LEU A 386 -18.91 -15.27 19.96
C LEU A 386 -17.74 -15.29 18.97
N ASP A 387 -16.50 -15.31 19.48
CA ASP A 387 -15.29 -15.33 18.65
C ASP A 387 -15.23 -16.61 17.80
N ALA A 388 -15.57 -17.76 18.39
CA ALA A 388 -15.63 -19.03 17.68
C ALA A 388 -16.73 -19.06 16.61
N PHE A 389 -17.92 -18.53 16.90
CA PHE A 389 -19.00 -18.40 15.93
C PHE A 389 -18.62 -17.46 14.79
N ALA A 390 -18.02 -16.32 15.11
CA ALA A 390 -17.58 -15.31 14.15
C ALA A 390 -16.48 -15.81 13.21
N ALA A 391 -15.54 -16.60 13.72
CA ALA A 391 -14.49 -17.21 12.91
C ALA A 391 -15.01 -18.30 11.97
N ARG A 392 -16.10 -18.99 12.34
CA ARG A 392 -16.62 -20.15 11.59
C ARG A 392 -17.68 -19.79 10.55
N MET A 393 -18.65 -18.95 10.91
CA MET A 393 -19.81 -18.70 10.05
C MET A 393 -19.42 -17.87 8.81
N LYS A 394 -19.52 -18.48 7.63
CA LYS A 394 -19.26 -17.82 6.35
C LYS A 394 -20.43 -16.93 5.91
N THR A 395 -20.70 -15.89 6.68
CA THR A 395 -21.75 -14.89 6.45
C THR A 395 -21.19 -13.49 6.64
N CYS A 396 -21.61 -12.53 5.81
CA CYS A 396 -21.10 -11.16 5.91
C CYS A 396 -21.76 -10.33 7.02
N ARG A 397 -22.87 -10.82 7.59
CA ARG A 397 -23.51 -10.25 8.78
C ARG A 397 -23.68 -11.32 9.83
N ILE A 398 -23.13 -11.07 11.02
CA ILE A 398 -23.41 -11.86 12.22
C ILE A 398 -24.13 -10.94 13.18
N VAL A 399 -25.37 -11.28 13.51
CA VAL A 399 -26.22 -10.48 14.37
C VAL A 399 -26.35 -11.18 15.72
N VAL A 400 -26.06 -10.46 16.81
CA VAL A 400 -26.01 -11.04 18.15
C VAL A 400 -27.12 -10.44 19.00
N ASN A 401 -27.94 -11.28 19.62
CA ASN A 401 -29.06 -10.87 20.48
C ASN A 401 -30.04 -9.89 19.81
N THR A 402 -30.24 -10.01 18.50
CA THR A 402 -31.13 -9.12 17.74
C THR A 402 -31.94 -9.93 16.72
N PRO A 403 -33.19 -9.51 16.43
CA PRO A 403 -34.02 -10.16 15.43
C PRO A 403 -33.37 -10.01 14.04
N SER A 404 -33.12 -11.10 13.33
CA SER A 404 -32.18 -11.07 12.20
C SER A 404 -32.67 -10.30 10.98
N SER A 405 -33.98 -10.22 10.75
CA SER A 405 -34.56 -9.40 9.66
C SER A 405 -34.22 -7.91 9.85
N GLN A 406 -34.48 -7.38 11.03
CA GLN A 406 -34.26 -5.97 11.37
C GLN A 406 -32.78 -5.68 11.65
N GLY A 407 -32.08 -6.62 12.27
CA GLY A 407 -30.64 -6.52 12.51
C GLY A 407 -29.84 -6.50 11.20
N GLY A 408 -30.16 -7.41 10.27
CA GLY A 408 -29.42 -7.56 9.02
C GLY A 408 -29.58 -6.39 8.03
N ILE A 409 -30.73 -5.70 8.05
CA ILE A 409 -30.93 -4.50 7.23
C ILE A 409 -30.15 -3.29 7.75
N GLY A 410 -29.80 -3.25 9.05
CA GLY A 410 -28.94 -2.23 9.66
C GLY A 410 -29.68 -1.12 10.44
N ASP A 411 -28.91 -0.35 11.21
CA ASP A 411 -29.24 0.86 11.98
C ASP A 411 -30.29 0.72 13.12
N LEU A 412 -31.30 -0.13 12.98
CA LEU A 412 -32.40 -0.29 13.95
C LEU A 412 -31.95 -0.80 15.33
N TYR A 413 -31.13 -1.85 15.34
CA TYR A 413 -30.60 -2.46 16.57
C TYR A 413 -29.10 -2.20 16.76
N ASN A 414 -28.41 -1.77 15.70
CA ASN A 414 -27.00 -1.42 15.74
C ASN A 414 -26.73 -0.20 14.82
N PHE A 415 -26.48 0.95 15.44
CA PHE A 415 -26.33 2.28 14.81
C PHE A 415 -25.10 2.43 13.91
N ARG A 416 -24.26 1.39 13.78
CA ARG A 416 -23.07 1.39 12.92
C ARG A 416 -23.20 0.46 11.72
N MET A 417 -24.17 -0.47 11.72
CA MET A 417 -24.46 -1.27 10.54
C MET A 417 -25.27 -0.43 9.55
N MET A 418 -24.73 -0.24 8.35
CA MET A 418 -25.34 0.65 7.35
C MET A 418 -26.75 0.19 6.94
N PRO A 419 -27.74 1.10 6.90
CA PRO A 419 -29.08 0.74 6.52
C PRO A 419 -29.17 0.46 5.02
N SER A 420 -29.73 -0.71 4.66
CA SER A 420 -29.90 -1.14 3.26
C SER A 420 -30.99 -2.18 3.09
N LEU A 421 -31.52 -2.28 1.87
CA LEU A 421 -32.40 -3.37 1.42
C LEU A 421 -31.79 -4.20 0.29
N THR A 422 -30.48 -4.01 0.06
CA THR A 422 -29.66 -4.79 -0.87
C THR A 422 -28.43 -5.26 -0.08
N LEU A 423 -28.51 -6.48 0.44
CA LEU A 423 -27.54 -7.05 1.36
C LEU A 423 -26.54 -7.90 0.58
N GLY A 424 -25.32 -7.39 0.39
CA GLY A 424 -24.29 -8.07 -0.38
C GLY A 424 -23.79 -9.32 0.33
N CYS A 425 -23.74 -10.46 -0.37
CA CYS A 425 -23.35 -11.75 0.22
C CYS A 425 -21.87 -12.10 -0.04
N GLY A 426 -21.06 -11.13 -0.49
CA GLY A 426 -19.64 -11.33 -0.74
C GLY A 426 -19.35 -12.41 -1.78
N SER A 427 -18.08 -12.78 -1.91
CA SER A 427 -17.65 -13.79 -2.88
C SER A 427 -18.25 -15.18 -2.57
N TRP A 428 -18.55 -15.48 -1.31
CA TRP A 428 -19.23 -16.73 -0.92
C TRP A 428 -20.61 -16.89 -1.56
N GLY A 429 -21.38 -15.79 -1.64
CA GLY A 429 -22.67 -15.76 -2.33
C GLY A 429 -22.58 -15.45 -3.84
N GLY A 430 -21.38 -15.40 -4.41
CA GLY A 430 -21.17 -15.03 -5.82
C GLY A 430 -21.38 -13.54 -6.11
N ASN A 431 -21.10 -12.67 -5.13
CA ASN A 431 -21.22 -11.21 -5.26
C ASN A 431 -19.87 -10.52 -5.11
N SER A 432 -19.72 -9.35 -5.74
CA SER A 432 -18.57 -8.45 -5.62
C SER A 432 -18.61 -7.58 -4.35
N VAL A 433 -19.73 -7.58 -3.61
CA VAL A 433 -19.95 -6.77 -2.41
C VAL A 433 -20.38 -7.64 -1.24
N SER A 434 -19.68 -7.52 -0.11
CA SER A 434 -19.99 -8.20 1.17
C SER A 434 -20.76 -7.32 2.14
N GLU A 435 -20.92 -6.04 1.83
CA GLU A 435 -21.55 -5.08 2.73
C GLU A 435 -23.03 -4.85 2.43
N ASN A 436 -23.68 -4.12 3.33
CA ASN A 436 -24.96 -3.49 3.03
C ASN A 436 -24.73 -2.40 1.98
N VAL A 437 -25.31 -2.56 0.79
CA VAL A 437 -25.09 -1.63 -0.34
C VAL A 437 -25.63 -0.24 0.03
N GLY A 438 -24.93 0.79 -0.43
CA GLY A 438 -25.15 2.19 -0.07
C GLY A 438 -24.42 3.13 -1.01
N VAL A 439 -24.43 4.44 -0.72
CA VAL A 439 -23.95 5.48 -1.66
C VAL A 439 -22.50 5.31 -2.12
N LYS A 440 -21.60 4.79 -1.28
CA LYS A 440 -20.18 4.61 -1.65
C LYS A 440 -19.98 3.66 -2.83
N HIS A 441 -20.90 2.70 -3.01
CA HIS A 441 -20.81 1.70 -4.06
C HIS A 441 -21.31 2.22 -5.41
N LEU A 442 -21.87 3.43 -5.43
CA LEU A 442 -22.42 4.08 -6.63
C LEU A 442 -21.60 5.32 -7.03
N LEU A 443 -20.33 5.38 -6.63
CA LEU A 443 -19.41 6.47 -6.94
C LEU A 443 -18.11 5.94 -7.53
N ASN A 444 -17.58 6.67 -8.50
CA ASN A 444 -16.18 6.57 -8.91
C ASN A 444 -15.35 7.55 -8.07
N ILE A 445 -14.23 7.08 -7.53
CA ILE A 445 -13.28 7.94 -6.80
C ILE A 445 -12.06 8.21 -7.67
N LYS A 446 -11.93 9.45 -8.15
CA LYS A 446 -10.73 9.92 -8.84
C LYS A 446 -9.71 10.42 -7.81
N THR A 447 -8.48 9.93 -7.91
CA THR A 447 -7.37 10.43 -7.07
C THR A 447 -6.49 11.33 -7.91
N VAL A 448 -6.33 12.58 -7.49
CA VAL A 448 -5.42 13.57 -8.08
C VAL A 448 -4.19 13.66 -7.19
N THR A 449 -3.00 13.51 -7.77
CA THR A 449 -1.72 13.63 -7.06
C THR A 449 -0.83 14.64 -7.76
N GLU A 450 -0.31 15.59 -7.00
CA GLU A 450 0.69 16.55 -7.46
C GLU A 450 2.10 15.99 -7.25
N ARG A 451 3.08 16.42 -8.07
CA ARG A 451 4.49 16.10 -7.80
C ARG A 451 4.85 16.62 -6.40
N ARG A 452 5.50 15.76 -5.62
CA ARG A 452 6.14 16.09 -4.35
C ARG A 452 7.55 15.54 -4.39
N GLU A 453 8.49 16.34 -3.90
CA GLU A 453 9.87 15.92 -3.77
C GLU A 453 10.00 14.93 -2.61
N ASN A 454 10.89 13.96 -2.79
CA ASN A 454 11.15 12.98 -1.74
C ASN A 454 11.94 13.68 -0.64
N MET A 455 11.54 13.47 0.61
CA MET A 455 12.23 14.06 1.76
C MET A 455 13.68 13.57 1.81
N LEU A 456 14.63 14.50 1.76
CA LEU A 456 16.04 14.26 2.04
C LEU A 456 16.42 14.70 3.45
N TRP A 457 17.67 14.51 3.82
CA TRP A 457 18.19 14.76 5.16
C TRP A 457 19.66 15.15 5.09
N PHE A 458 20.15 15.69 6.19
CA PHE A 458 21.57 15.82 6.45
C PHE A 458 21.86 15.16 7.80
N ARG A 459 22.50 13.99 7.75
CA ARG A 459 22.91 13.20 8.90
C ARG A 459 24.43 13.11 8.91
N ALA A 460 25.00 13.37 10.07
CA ALA A 460 26.43 13.30 10.37
C ALA A 460 26.59 12.83 11.82
N PRO A 461 27.77 12.34 12.22
CA PRO A 461 28.05 12.04 13.63
C PRO A 461 27.67 13.22 14.52
N GLU A 462 27.14 12.92 15.71
CA GLU A 462 26.75 13.95 16.68
C GLU A 462 27.95 14.83 17.07
N LYS A 463 29.14 14.20 17.14
CA LYS A 463 30.38 14.84 17.55
C LYS A 463 31.47 14.64 16.50
N VAL A 464 32.02 15.74 16.00
CA VAL A 464 33.13 15.74 15.04
C VAL A 464 34.21 16.67 15.56
N TYR A 465 35.30 16.09 16.08
CA TYR A 465 36.45 16.82 16.58
C TYR A 465 37.52 16.89 15.51
N ILE A 466 38.10 18.08 15.33
CA ILE A 466 39.11 18.35 14.31
C ILE A 466 40.25 19.14 14.93
N LYS A 467 41.38 19.21 14.21
CA LYS A 467 42.67 19.84 14.56
C LYS A 467 43.70 18.86 15.09
N LYS A 468 44.97 19.21 14.84
CA LYS A 468 46.13 18.53 15.41
C LYS A 468 46.07 18.47 16.94
N GLY A 469 46.27 17.30 17.52
CA GLY A 469 46.30 17.07 18.97
C GLY A 469 44.93 17.07 19.64
N CYS A 470 43.83 16.95 18.89
CA CYS A 470 42.48 16.92 19.46
C CYS A 470 42.13 15.55 20.09
N LEU A 471 42.83 14.47 19.74
CA LEU A 471 42.58 13.11 20.22
C LEU A 471 42.45 12.99 21.74
N PRO A 472 43.45 13.38 22.56
CA PRO A 472 43.35 13.19 24.02
C PRO A 472 42.23 14.03 24.64
N VAL A 473 41.90 15.18 24.05
CA VAL A 473 40.80 16.04 24.51
C VAL A 473 39.46 15.38 24.24
N ALA A 474 39.25 14.89 23.02
CA ALA A 474 38.02 14.20 22.63
C ALA A 474 37.82 12.89 23.41
N LEU A 475 38.86 12.06 23.54
CA LEU A 475 38.80 10.81 24.31
C LEU A 475 38.52 11.04 25.80
N SER A 476 38.91 12.18 26.35
CA SER A 476 38.62 12.50 27.77
C SER A 476 37.13 12.50 28.07
N GLU A 477 36.28 12.86 27.10
CA GLU A 477 34.82 12.84 27.26
C GLU A 477 34.25 11.45 27.53
N LEU A 478 34.90 10.39 27.04
CA LEU A 478 34.47 9.00 27.28
C LEU A 478 34.35 8.73 28.78
N LYS A 479 35.28 9.26 29.59
CA LYS A 479 35.20 9.18 31.06
C LYS A 479 34.38 10.32 31.66
N THR A 480 34.72 11.56 31.33
CA THR A 480 34.25 12.74 32.09
C THR A 480 32.80 13.09 31.82
N VAL A 481 32.31 12.80 30.61
CA VAL A 481 30.94 13.10 30.18
C VAL A 481 30.10 11.83 30.10
N MET A 482 30.68 10.75 29.56
CA MET A 482 29.91 9.57 29.16
C MET A 482 30.03 8.39 30.13
N GLY A 483 30.96 8.43 31.10
CA GLY A 483 31.12 7.39 32.12
C GLY A 483 31.46 6.00 31.59
N LYS A 484 32.10 5.90 30.42
CA LYS A 484 32.53 4.64 29.78
C LYS A 484 33.66 3.97 30.58
N LYS A 485 33.68 2.63 30.54
CA LYS A 485 34.54 1.79 31.38
C LYS A 485 35.35 0.78 30.60
N LYS A 486 34.90 0.37 29.41
CA LYS A 486 35.52 -0.69 28.62
C LYS A 486 35.58 -0.33 27.14
N ALA A 487 36.78 -0.05 26.65
CA ALA A 487 37.03 0.31 25.26
C ALA A 487 37.56 -0.87 24.43
N PHE A 488 36.99 -1.08 23.24
CA PHE A 488 37.51 -2.06 22.28
C PHE A 488 38.06 -1.34 21.05
N VAL A 489 39.38 -1.39 20.87
CA VAL A 489 40.07 -0.74 19.75
C VAL A 489 40.12 -1.70 18.57
N VAL A 490 39.66 -1.27 17.40
CA VAL A 490 39.75 -2.02 16.14
C VAL A 490 40.71 -1.30 15.20
N THR A 491 41.70 -2.00 14.67
CA THR A 491 42.70 -1.45 13.75
C THR A 491 43.32 -2.53 12.86
N ASP A 492 44.26 -2.16 12.00
CA ASP A 492 45.06 -3.11 11.22
C ASP A 492 46.41 -3.44 11.90
N SER A 493 47.05 -4.50 11.43
CA SER A 493 48.30 -5.00 12.01
C SER A 493 49.45 -4.00 11.86
N PHE A 494 49.47 -3.22 10.78
CA PHE A 494 50.53 -2.25 10.52
C PHE A 494 50.46 -1.08 11.51
N LEU A 495 49.27 -0.51 11.72
CA LEU A 495 49.05 0.58 12.66
C LEU A 495 49.32 0.14 14.10
N TYR A 496 48.92 -1.08 14.47
CA TYR A 496 49.20 -1.66 15.79
C TYR A 496 50.70 -1.82 16.05
N HIS A 497 51.42 -2.50 15.15
CA HIS A 497 52.86 -2.76 15.35
C HIS A 497 53.73 -1.50 15.29
N ASN A 498 53.31 -0.47 14.55
CA ASN A 498 53.98 0.83 14.51
C ASN A 498 53.61 1.75 15.69
N GLY A 499 52.79 1.28 16.64
CA GLY A 499 52.46 2.02 17.86
C GLY A 499 51.45 3.14 17.67
N ASN A 500 50.71 3.19 16.55
CA ASN A 500 49.68 4.22 16.34
C ASN A 500 48.48 4.05 17.28
N THR A 501 48.28 2.87 17.87
CA THR A 501 47.28 2.68 18.92
C THR A 501 47.70 3.22 20.28
N LYS A 502 49.01 3.47 20.50
CA LYS A 502 49.53 3.90 21.81
C LYS A 502 48.94 5.21 22.33
N PRO A 503 48.82 6.29 21.54
CA PRO A 503 48.17 7.51 21.99
C PRO A 503 46.73 7.32 22.48
N ILE A 504 46.02 6.31 21.95
CA ILE A 504 44.68 5.94 22.39
C ILE A 504 44.77 5.14 23.69
N THR A 505 45.53 4.03 23.70
CA THR A 505 45.60 3.13 24.86
C THR A 505 46.18 3.83 26.09
N ASP A 506 47.23 4.63 25.93
CA ASP A 506 47.86 5.36 27.04
C ASP A 506 46.88 6.36 27.65
N LYS A 507 46.03 6.99 26.83
CA LYS A 507 44.98 7.89 27.31
C LYS A 507 43.85 7.14 28.01
N LEU A 508 43.48 5.95 27.52
CA LEU A 508 42.51 5.07 28.18
C LEU A 508 43.03 4.59 29.53
N ASP A 509 44.31 4.22 29.62
CA ASP A 509 45.00 3.84 30.86
C ASP A 509 45.04 4.99 31.88
N GLU A 510 45.39 6.21 31.44
CA GLU A 510 45.34 7.43 32.26
C GLU A 510 43.93 7.65 32.84
N MET A 511 42.90 7.35 32.04
CA MET A 511 41.51 7.42 32.44
C MET A 511 41.04 6.21 33.27
N GLY A 512 41.82 5.14 33.37
CA GLY A 512 41.39 3.90 34.04
C GLY A 512 40.24 3.19 33.30
N ILE A 513 40.14 3.37 31.98
CA ILE A 513 39.22 2.62 31.12
C ILE A 513 39.92 1.34 30.69
N SER A 514 39.36 0.18 31.03
CA SER A 514 39.92 -1.10 30.59
C SER A 514 39.82 -1.21 29.07
N HIS A 515 40.86 -1.69 28.40
CA HIS A 515 40.83 -1.79 26.94
C HIS A 515 41.34 -3.13 26.40
N ALA A 516 40.83 -3.49 25.23
CA ALA A 516 41.31 -4.59 24.40
C ALA A 516 41.50 -4.08 22.96
N THR A 517 42.34 -4.76 22.17
CA THR A 517 42.60 -4.37 20.78
C THR A 517 42.48 -5.57 19.86
N PHE A 518 41.64 -5.45 18.84
CA PHE A 518 41.63 -6.31 17.67
C PHE A 518 42.39 -5.62 16.54
N PHE A 519 43.49 -6.21 16.09
CA PHE A 519 44.40 -5.62 15.09
C PHE A 519 44.52 -6.48 13.82
N ASP A 520 43.72 -7.54 13.68
CA ASP A 520 43.79 -8.47 12.55
C ASP A 520 42.79 -8.09 11.44
N VAL A 521 42.70 -6.79 11.14
CA VAL A 521 41.93 -6.29 10.00
C VAL A 521 42.85 -6.16 8.79
N ALA A 522 42.58 -6.94 7.75
CA ALA A 522 43.26 -6.83 6.46
C ALA A 522 42.63 -5.74 5.57
N PRO A 523 43.38 -5.22 4.57
CA PRO A 523 42.77 -4.49 3.47
C PRO A 523 41.65 -5.32 2.83
N ASP A 524 40.56 -4.67 2.41
CA ASP A 524 39.34 -5.33 1.91
C ASP A 524 38.78 -6.38 2.90
N PRO A 525 38.30 -5.93 4.07
CA PRO A 525 37.97 -6.82 5.18
C PRO A 525 36.89 -7.82 4.81
N THR A 526 36.98 -9.03 5.39
CA THR A 526 36.05 -10.13 5.14
C THR A 526 35.01 -10.26 6.25
N LEU A 527 33.89 -10.92 5.95
CA LEU A 527 32.87 -11.23 6.95
C LEU A 527 33.42 -12.11 8.06
N ALA A 528 34.32 -13.05 7.74
CA ALA A 528 35.05 -13.84 8.73
C ALA A 528 35.84 -12.97 9.73
N CYS A 529 36.53 -11.93 9.25
CA CYS A 529 37.26 -10.99 10.11
C CYS A 529 36.30 -10.26 11.08
N ALA A 530 35.17 -9.76 10.56
CA ALA A 530 34.17 -9.10 11.40
C ALA A 530 33.54 -10.04 12.45
N LYS A 531 33.27 -11.30 12.10
CA LYS A 531 32.78 -12.30 13.05
C LYS A 531 33.80 -12.59 14.16
N ALA A 532 35.09 -12.70 13.83
CA ALA A 532 36.15 -12.91 14.81
C ALA A 532 36.31 -11.71 15.77
N GLY A 533 36.24 -10.49 15.26
CA GLY A 533 36.25 -9.27 16.09
C GLY A 533 35.02 -9.19 17.01
N ALA A 534 33.83 -9.48 16.49
CA ALA A 534 32.58 -9.49 17.27
C ALA A 534 32.59 -10.54 18.39
N GLU A 535 33.20 -11.71 18.15
CA GLU A 535 33.42 -12.73 19.19
C GLU A 535 34.22 -12.16 20.37
N GLN A 536 35.33 -11.50 20.07
CA GLN A 536 36.19 -10.90 21.09
C GLN A 536 35.48 -9.75 21.81
N MET A 537 34.69 -8.94 21.09
CA MET A 537 33.84 -7.92 21.71
C MET A 537 32.82 -8.56 22.66
N ARG A 538 32.19 -9.69 22.29
CA ARG A 538 31.22 -10.36 23.15
C ARG A 538 31.84 -10.90 24.43
N LEU A 539 33.06 -11.41 24.38
CA LEU A 539 33.81 -11.85 25.57
C LEU A 539 34.25 -10.67 26.45
N PHE A 540 34.70 -9.58 25.84
CA PHE A 540 35.21 -8.40 26.57
C PHE A 540 34.08 -7.52 27.14
N GLN A 541 32.94 -7.47 26.44
CA GLN A 541 31.77 -6.63 26.70
C GLN A 541 32.10 -5.13 26.77
N PRO A 542 32.60 -4.53 25.66
CA PRO A 542 32.87 -3.10 25.63
C PRO A 542 31.59 -2.26 25.70
N ASP A 543 31.73 -1.08 26.30
CA ASP A 543 30.72 -0.02 26.26
C ASP A 543 31.10 1.13 25.30
N VAL A 544 32.30 1.06 24.71
CA VAL A 544 32.76 1.89 23.60
C VAL A 544 33.64 1.09 22.64
N ILE A 545 33.42 1.26 21.33
CA ILE A 545 34.24 0.74 20.25
C ILE A 545 34.98 1.91 19.61
N ILE A 546 36.29 1.78 19.41
CA ILE A 546 37.14 2.80 18.80
C ILE A 546 37.79 2.22 17.56
N ALA A 547 37.39 2.67 16.38
CA ALA A 547 37.98 2.26 15.11
C ALA A 547 39.10 3.23 14.71
N LEU A 548 40.34 2.74 14.62
CA LEU A 548 41.51 3.50 14.16
C LEU A 548 42.00 2.94 12.84
N GLY A 549 42.01 3.75 11.78
CA GLY A 549 42.63 3.38 10.51
C GLY A 549 42.00 4.02 9.30
N GLY A 550 42.12 3.36 8.15
CA GLY A 550 41.37 3.70 6.93
C GLY A 550 40.01 3.00 6.86
N GLY A 551 39.39 3.04 5.67
CA GLY A 551 38.06 2.45 5.43
C GLY A 551 37.96 0.99 5.87
N SER A 552 38.98 0.17 5.59
CA SER A 552 38.97 -1.25 5.99
C SER A 552 38.81 -1.47 7.51
N ALA A 553 39.53 -0.71 8.34
CA ALA A 553 39.42 -0.81 9.80
C ALA A 553 38.06 -0.32 10.31
N MET A 554 37.59 0.81 9.79
CA MET A 554 36.32 1.42 10.22
C MET A 554 35.10 0.61 9.76
N ASP A 555 35.10 0.14 8.52
CA ASP A 555 33.99 -0.64 7.96
C ASP A 555 33.90 -2.00 8.65
N ALA A 556 35.02 -2.68 8.87
CA ALA A 556 35.06 -3.91 9.65
C ALA A 556 34.54 -3.69 11.07
N ALA A 557 34.96 -2.60 11.72
CA ALA A 557 34.50 -2.25 13.07
C ALA A 557 32.98 -1.99 13.12
N LYS A 558 32.39 -1.31 12.12
CA LYS A 558 30.93 -1.11 12.03
C LYS A 558 30.18 -2.44 11.94
N ILE A 559 30.68 -3.39 11.15
CA ILE A 559 30.06 -4.73 11.07
C ILE A 559 30.28 -5.53 12.36
N MET A 560 31.46 -5.44 12.97
CA MET A 560 31.70 -6.03 14.30
C MET A 560 30.74 -5.47 15.36
N TRP A 561 30.48 -4.17 15.30
CA TRP A 561 29.55 -3.48 16.19
C TRP A 561 28.13 -4.02 16.04
N VAL A 562 27.63 -4.16 14.81
CA VAL A 562 26.33 -4.79 14.54
C VAL A 562 26.27 -6.20 15.09
N LEU A 563 27.26 -7.05 14.77
CA LEU A 563 27.27 -8.44 15.23
C LEU A 563 27.45 -8.58 16.75
N TYR A 564 28.02 -7.57 17.42
CA TYR A 564 28.11 -7.50 18.88
C TYR A 564 26.78 -7.09 19.53
N GLU A 565 26.10 -6.08 18.97
CA GLU A 565 24.80 -5.61 19.48
C GLU A 565 23.68 -6.59 19.16
N HIS A 566 23.66 -7.12 17.94
CA HIS A 566 22.61 -7.97 17.37
C HIS A 566 23.22 -9.20 16.68
N PRO A 567 23.70 -10.20 17.44
CA PRO A 567 24.30 -11.42 16.85
C PRO A 567 23.31 -12.28 16.05
N GLU A 568 22.01 -12.03 16.17
CA GLU A 568 20.93 -12.73 15.47
C GLU A 568 20.74 -12.31 14.01
N VAL A 569 21.35 -11.20 13.57
CA VAL A 569 21.12 -10.68 12.21
C VAL A 569 21.79 -11.54 11.15
N ASP A 570 21.13 -11.68 10.00
CA ASP A 570 21.74 -12.26 8.81
C ASP A 570 22.45 -11.19 7.99
N PHE A 571 23.71 -11.45 7.64
CA PHE A 571 24.52 -10.56 6.83
C PHE A 571 23.92 -10.30 5.44
N MET A 572 23.36 -11.34 4.80
CA MET A 572 22.84 -11.24 3.45
C MET A 572 21.58 -10.37 3.40
N ASP A 573 20.78 -10.35 4.48
CA ASP A 573 19.64 -9.46 4.60
C ASP A 573 20.09 -8.00 4.72
N MET A 574 21.14 -7.74 5.50
CA MET A 574 21.72 -6.39 5.64
C MET A 574 22.41 -5.88 4.36
N ALA A 575 22.99 -6.79 3.59
CA ALA A 575 23.67 -6.51 2.32
C ALA A 575 22.69 -6.37 1.13
N MET A 576 21.38 -6.47 1.36
CA MET A 576 20.37 -6.32 0.33
C MET A 576 20.37 -4.90 -0.26
N ARG A 577 20.38 -4.83 -1.60
CA ARG A 577 20.27 -3.56 -2.33
C ARG A 577 18.87 -2.99 -2.17
N PHE A 578 18.77 -1.67 -2.26
CA PHE A 578 17.53 -0.93 -2.09
C PHE A 578 17.43 0.23 -3.08
N MET A 579 16.19 0.64 -3.37
CA MET A 579 15.91 1.81 -4.19
C MET A 579 15.86 3.11 -3.37
N ASP A 580 15.37 3.04 -2.12
CA ASP A 580 15.31 4.15 -1.17
C ASP A 580 15.68 3.61 0.22
N ILE A 581 16.67 4.23 0.86
CA ILE A 581 17.22 3.78 2.16
C ILE A 581 16.17 3.79 3.28
N ARG A 582 15.03 4.46 3.13
CA ARG A 582 13.94 4.45 4.13
C ARG A 582 12.80 3.48 3.81
N LYS A 583 12.78 2.92 2.60
CA LYS A 583 11.73 1.99 2.12
C LYS A 583 12.29 0.59 1.86
N ARG A 584 13.35 0.26 2.56
CA ARG A 584 14.06 -1.02 2.45
C ARG A 584 13.14 -2.17 2.87
N VAL A 585 13.38 -3.34 2.30
CA VAL A 585 12.72 -4.58 2.76
C VAL A 585 13.24 -4.98 4.14
N TYR A 586 14.56 -4.90 4.34
CA TYR A 586 15.21 -5.14 5.62
C TYR A 586 15.47 -3.84 6.38
N THR A 587 15.02 -3.75 7.62
CA THR A 587 15.27 -2.61 8.51
C THR A 587 16.40 -2.96 9.47
N PHE A 588 17.44 -2.14 9.52
CA PHE A 588 18.54 -2.34 10.45
C PHE A 588 18.03 -2.25 11.90
N PRO A 589 18.57 -3.08 12.80
CA PRO A 589 18.27 -2.94 14.21
C PRO A 589 18.81 -1.59 14.71
N LYS A 590 18.20 -1.09 15.78
CA LYS A 590 18.64 0.16 16.40
C LYS A 590 20.02 -0.05 17.05
N MET A 591 21.00 0.75 16.66
CA MET A 591 22.38 0.62 17.11
C MET A 591 22.71 1.59 18.26
N GLY A 592 23.78 1.27 19.00
CA GLY A 592 24.31 2.12 20.06
C GLY A 592 23.72 1.88 21.45
N GLU A 593 23.06 0.74 21.65
CA GLU A 593 22.50 0.35 22.94
C GLU A 593 23.55 -0.31 23.83
N LYS A 594 24.44 -1.15 23.26
CA LYS A 594 25.52 -1.80 24.03
C LYS A 594 26.81 -0.99 24.03
N ALA A 595 27.21 -0.43 22.89
CA ALA A 595 28.47 0.29 22.74
C ALA A 595 28.31 1.59 21.96
N TYR A 596 29.06 2.61 22.39
CA TYR A 596 29.20 3.84 21.61
C TYR A 596 30.31 3.68 20.56
N PHE A 597 30.12 4.19 19.35
CA PHE A 597 31.08 4.02 18.26
C PHE A 597 31.87 5.30 17.98
N VAL A 598 33.20 5.21 18.11
CA VAL A 598 34.16 6.29 17.83
C VAL A 598 35.00 5.91 16.62
N ALA A 599 35.13 6.82 15.64
CA ALA A 599 35.94 6.62 14.46
C ALA A 599 37.10 7.64 14.39
N ILE A 600 38.30 7.15 14.09
CA ILE A 600 39.55 7.92 14.02
C ILE A 600 40.25 7.60 12.70
N PRO A 601 40.12 8.44 11.66
CA PRO A 601 40.73 8.17 10.38
C PRO A 601 42.25 8.39 10.42
N THR A 602 43.00 7.54 9.73
CA THR A 602 44.44 7.74 9.45
C THR A 602 44.71 8.02 7.97
N SER A 603 43.72 7.80 7.10
CA SER A 603 43.76 8.08 5.67
C SER A 603 42.81 9.21 5.29
N ALA A 604 43.29 10.17 4.50
CA ALA A 604 42.47 11.28 4.00
C ALA A 604 41.83 10.92 2.65
N GLY A 605 40.85 10.01 2.65
CA GLY A 605 40.10 9.62 1.45
C GLY A 605 38.76 8.96 1.74
N THR A 606 38.75 7.95 2.61
CA THR A 606 37.60 7.07 2.87
C THR A 606 36.31 7.77 3.34
N GLY A 607 36.39 8.76 4.22
CA GLY A 607 35.20 9.40 4.83
C GLY A 607 34.35 8.46 5.71
N SER A 608 34.72 7.19 5.89
CA SER A 608 33.96 6.21 6.70
C SER A 608 33.74 6.66 8.15
N GLU A 609 34.53 7.60 8.66
CA GLU A 609 34.34 8.19 9.99
C GLU A 609 33.06 9.02 10.13
N VAL A 610 32.43 9.43 9.03
CA VAL A 610 31.24 10.30 9.01
C VAL A 610 30.11 9.77 8.12
N THR A 611 30.21 8.52 7.64
CA THR A 611 29.24 7.96 6.68
C THR A 611 28.51 6.73 7.22
N PRO A 612 27.30 6.43 6.72
CA PRO A 612 26.56 5.20 7.01
C PRO A 612 27.09 3.96 6.27
N PHE A 613 28.16 4.10 5.48
CA PHE A 613 28.63 3.02 4.62
C PHE A 613 29.62 2.11 5.35
N ALA A 614 29.54 0.81 5.04
CA ALA A 614 30.53 -0.18 5.43
C ALA A 614 30.71 -1.18 4.28
N VAL A 615 31.91 -1.28 3.74
CA VAL A 615 32.23 -2.24 2.68
C VAL A 615 32.87 -3.48 3.29
N ILE A 616 32.29 -4.64 3.02
CA ILE A 616 32.84 -5.92 3.47
C ILE A 616 32.74 -6.96 2.36
N THR A 617 33.75 -7.81 2.27
CA THR A 617 33.83 -8.88 1.27
C THR A 617 33.25 -10.16 1.86
N ASP A 618 32.35 -10.80 1.12
CA ASP A 618 32.02 -12.19 1.39
C ASP A 618 33.14 -13.08 0.84
N GLU A 619 33.91 -13.70 1.73
CA GLU A 619 35.03 -14.56 1.35
C GLU A 619 34.62 -15.78 0.50
N GLN A 620 33.34 -16.19 0.51
CA GLN A 620 32.87 -17.35 -0.25
C GLN A 620 32.58 -16.98 -1.71
N SER A 621 31.84 -15.91 -1.95
CA SER A 621 31.51 -15.44 -3.31
C SER A 621 32.57 -14.50 -3.91
N GLY A 622 33.42 -13.91 -3.08
CA GLY A 622 34.37 -12.86 -3.48
C GLY A 622 33.71 -11.50 -3.75
N VAL A 623 32.40 -11.37 -3.53
CA VAL A 623 31.65 -10.15 -3.79
C VAL A 623 31.87 -9.15 -2.64
N LYS A 624 32.22 -7.91 -3.00
CA LYS A 624 32.21 -6.77 -2.07
C LYS A 624 30.81 -6.20 -1.96
N TYR A 625 30.25 -6.23 -0.76
CA TYR A 625 28.94 -5.67 -0.44
C TYR A 625 29.12 -4.31 0.24
N PRO A 626 28.67 -3.20 -0.38
CA PRO A 626 28.54 -1.92 0.29
C PRO A 626 27.23 -1.90 1.07
N LEU A 627 27.31 -2.05 2.40
CA LEU A 627 26.19 -1.84 3.29
C LEU A 627 26.03 -0.34 3.53
N ALA A 628 24.79 0.12 3.62
CA ALA A 628 24.47 1.52 3.84
C ALA A 628 23.26 1.62 4.78
N ASP A 629 23.48 2.04 6.02
CA ASP A 629 22.40 2.43 6.94
C ASP A 629 22.91 3.46 7.95
N TYR A 630 22.08 4.45 8.31
CA TYR A 630 22.47 5.46 9.30
C TYR A 630 22.60 4.91 10.72
N GLU A 631 22.09 3.70 10.98
CA GLU A 631 22.41 2.96 12.20
C GLU A 631 23.90 2.56 12.26
N LEU A 632 24.63 2.53 11.13
CA LEU A 632 26.09 2.32 11.07
C LEU A 632 26.91 3.61 11.17
N LEU A 633 26.24 4.77 11.29
CA LEU A 633 26.92 6.05 11.38
C LEU A 633 27.70 6.13 12.70
N PRO A 634 29.02 6.45 12.68
CA PRO A 634 29.77 6.66 13.91
C PRO A 634 29.10 7.72 14.78
N ASN A 635 29.08 7.51 16.10
CA ASN A 635 28.52 8.49 17.01
C ASN A 635 29.47 9.69 17.21
N MET A 636 30.78 9.42 17.20
CA MET A 636 31.84 10.41 17.30
C MET A 636 32.93 10.16 16.25
N ALA A 637 33.33 11.21 15.55
CA ALA A 637 34.50 11.22 14.67
C ALA A 637 35.59 12.12 15.25
N ILE A 638 36.84 11.66 15.26
CA ILE A 638 38.01 12.42 15.74
C ILE A 638 39.05 12.49 14.63
N ILE A 639 39.12 13.63 13.94
CA ILE A 639 40.02 13.89 12.82
C ILE A 639 41.25 14.61 13.37
N ASP A 640 42.18 13.84 13.93
CA ASP A 640 43.45 14.38 14.45
C ASP A 640 44.53 14.32 13.36
N THR A 641 45.05 15.50 13.00
CA THR A 641 46.12 15.65 12.00
C THR A 641 47.35 14.78 12.30
N ASP A 642 47.65 14.50 13.57
CA ASP A 642 48.83 13.70 13.93
C ASP A 642 48.79 12.29 13.33
N PHE A 643 47.60 11.71 13.14
CA PHE A 643 47.43 10.40 12.49
C PHE A 643 47.58 10.41 10.97
N HIS A 644 47.61 11.59 10.35
CA HIS A 644 47.77 11.75 8.91
C HIS A 644 49.21 12.08 8.51
N MET A 645 50.06 12.49 9.44
CA MET A 645 51.41 13.00 9.15
C MET A 645 52.30 11.96 8.46
N THR A 646 52.24 10.70 8.90
CA THR A 646 53.14 9.61 8.46
C THR A 646 52.62 8.84 7.24
N ALA A 647 51.47 9.21 6.68
CA ALA A 647 50.89 8.49 5.54
C ALA A 647 51.85 8.48 4.33
N PRO A 648 52.17 7.32 3.73
CA PRO A 648 53.11 7.25 2.62
C PRO A 648 52.57 7.94 1.36
N LYS A 649 53.47 8.30 0.44
CA LYS A 649 53.12 8.99 -0.82
C LYS A 649 52.03 8.27 -1.60
N GLY A 650 52.14 6.94 -1.76
CA GLY A 650 51.15 6.14 -2.49
C GLY A 650 49.75 6.20 -1.88
N LEU A 651 49.64 6.09 -0.54
CA LEU A 651 48.35 6.23 0.15
C LEU A 651 47.81 7.64 0.03
N THR A 652 48.68 8.65 0.18
CA THR A 652 48.31 10.08 0.07
C THR A 652 47.73 10.40 -1.32
N ALA A 653 48.35 9.88 -2.38
CA ALA A 653 47.88 10.02 -3.74
C ALA A 653 46.52 9.34 -3.96
N ALA A 654 46.42 8.06 -3.61
CA ALA A 654 45.19 7.29 -3.81
C ALA A 654 44.02 7.89 -3.01
N SER A 655 44.21 8.15 -1.71
CA SER A 655 43.16 8.67 -0.84
C SER A 655 42.77 10.12 -1.21
N GLY A 656 43.74 10.93 -1.62
CA GLY A 656 43.46 12.30 -2.04
C GLY A 656 42.58 12.38 -3.29
N ILE A 657 42.82 11.52 -4.29
CA ILE A 657 41.99 11.46 -5.50
C ILE A 657 40.64 10.80 -5.22
N ASP A 658 40.60 9.82 -4.32
CA ASP A 658 39.35 9.25 -3.82
C ASP A 658 38.40 10.34 -3.28
N ALA A 659 38.93 11.24 -2.45
CA ALA A 659 38.18 12.39 -1.93
C ALA A 659 37.73 13.37 -3.03
N VAL A 660 38.47 13.50 -4.15
CA VAL A 660 38.01 14.27 -5.33
C VAL A 660 36.77 13.60 -5.93
N THR A 661 36.83 12.29 -6.15
CA THR A 661 35.71 11.52 -6.71
C THR A 661 34.50 11.55 -5.79
N HIS A 662 34.69 11.37 -4.47
CA HIS A 662 33.61 11.51 -3.48
C HIS A 662 32.86 12.84 -3.62
N ALA A 663 33.59 13.96 -3.68
CA ALA A 663 32.99 15.27 -3.79
C ALA A 663 32.33 15.50 -5.15
N LEU A 664 32.95 15.06 -6.26
CA LEU A 664 32.39 15.20 -7.61
C LEU A 664 31.10 14.41 -7.78
N GLU A 665 31.05 13.17 -7.30
CA GLU A 665 29.85 12.35 -7.40
C GLU A 665 28.75 12.82 -6.45
N ALA A 666 29.09 13.22 -5.22
CA ALA A 666 28.12 13.82 -4.31
C ALA A 666 27.50 15.10 -4.89
N TYR A 667 28.33 15.96 -5.51
CA TYR A 667 27.84 17.18 -6.17
C TYR A 667 27.04 16.89 -7.43
N ALA A 668 27.33 15.81 -8.17
CA ALA A 668 26.58 15.44 -9.37
C ALA A 668 25.33 14.59 -9.11
N SER A 669 25.24 14.00 -7.92
CA SER A 669 24.20 13.04 -7.54
C SER A 669 22.80 13.61 -7.72
N MET A 670 21.85 12.74 -8.07
CA MET A 670 20.44 13.13 -8.08
C MET A 670 19.86 13.35 -6.67
N LEU A 671 20.60 12.96 -5.61
CA LEU A 671 20.28 13.21 -4.21
C LEU A 671 21.02 14.43 -3.64
N ALA A 672 21.75 15.19 -4.46
CA ALA A 672 22.45 16.38 -4.03
C ALA A 672 21.50 17.44 -3.45
N THR A 673 22.00 18.22 -2.48
CA THR A 673 21.27 19.31 -1.81
C THR A 673 22.22 20.46 -1.53
N ASP A 674 21.68 21.65 -1.25
CA ASP A 674 22.48 22.81 -0.83
C ASP A 674 23.41 22.51 0.36
N TYR A 675 23.00 21.59 1.25
CA TYR A 675 23.81 21.16 2.40
C TYR A 675 25.04 20.34 1.98
N THR A 676 24.87 19.40 1.04
CA THR A 676 25.95 18.54 0.55
C THR A 676 26.86 19.28 -0.43
N ASP A 677 26.30 20.20 -1.21
CA ASP A 677 26.99 20.93 -2.27
C ASP A 677 28.06 21.85 -1.73
N GLY A 678 27.77 22.59 -0.64
CA GLY A 678 28.75 23.44 0.02
C GLY A 678 29.96 22.66 0.55
N LEU A 679 29.73 21.48 1.11
CA LEU A 679 30.79 20.60 1.62
C LEU A 679 31.64 20.02 0.50
N ALA A 680 31.00 19.54 -0.58
CA ALA A 680 31.69 19.00 -1.75
C ALA A 680 32.60 20.05 -2.40
N ILE A 681 32.11 21.27 -2.63
CA ILE A 681 32.91 22.36 -3.23
C ILE A 681 34.08 22.75 -2.32
N GLN A 682 33.86 22.88 -1.01
CA GLN A 682 34.93 23.23 -0.08
C GLN A 682 35.99 22.13 0.04
N ALA A 683 35.58 20.86 -0.02
CA ALA A 683 36.49 19.72 -0.10
C ALA A 683 37.36 19.81 -1.37
N LEU A 684 36.77 20.00 -2.54
CA LEU A 684 37.49 20.11 -3.81
C LEU A 684 38.52 21.25 -3.79
N LYS A 685 38.13 22.45 -3.35
CA LYS A 685 39.06 23.60 -3.21
C LYS A 685 40.27 23.28 -2.35
N ASN A 686 40.06 22.61 -1.21
CA ASN A 686 41.15 22.19 -0.34
C ASN A 686 42.01 21.13 -1.04
N ILE A 687 41.42 20.10 -1.65
CA ILE A 687 42.18 19.01 -2.26
C ILE A 687 43.09 19.53 -3.38
N PHE A 688 42.56 20.34 -4.30
CA PHE A 688 43.36 20.92 -5.39
C PHE A 688 44.49 21.85 -4.91
N THR A 689 44.35 22.44 -3.72
CA THR A 689 45.37 23.33 -3.15
C THR A 689 46.43 22.57 -2.35
N TYR A 690 46.01 21.57 -1.57
CA TYR A 690 46.87 20.97 -0.54
C TYR A 690 47.33 19.54 -0.84
N LEU A 691 46.69 18.81 -1.77
CA LEU A 691 47.13 17.45 -2.11
C LEU A 691 48.57 17.41 -2.67
N PRO A 692 48.97 18.27 -3.63
CA PRO A 692 50.36 18.30 -4.12
C PRO A 692 51.38 18.52 -2.98
N ARG A 693 51.10 19.48 -2.09
CA ARG A 693 51.92 19.77 -0.91
C ARG A 693 52.00 18.57 0.05
N ALA A 694 50.86 17.96 0.37
CA ALA A 694 50.82 16.77 1.23
C ALA A 694 51.55 15.57 0.61
N TYR A 695 51.60 15.47 -0.72
CA TYR A 695 52.33 14.43 -1.44
C TYR A 695 53.85 14.67 -1.46
N ASP A 696 54.29 15.92 -1.63
CA ASP A 696 55.72 16.25 -1.73
C ASP A 696 56.40 16.37 -0.37
N ASP A 697 55.83 17.18 0.51
CA ASP A 697 56.42 17.58 1.78
C ASP A 697 55.94 16.69 2.94
N GLY A 698 54.78 16.05 2.80
CA GLY A 698 54.33 14.94 3.65
C GLY A 698 54.37 15.25 5.16
N MET A 699 55.40 14.73 5.85
CA MET A 699 55.57 14.89 7.29
C MET A 699 55.97 16.30 7.73
N THR A 700 56.48 17.14 6.81
CA THR A 700 56.94 18.49 7.14
C THR A 700 55.86 19.56 6.92
N ASP A 701 54.83 19.26 6.12
CA ASP A 701 53.71 20.18 5.86
C ASP A 701 52.44 19.78 6.63
N VAL A 702 52.40 20.19 7.90
CA VAL A 702 51.27 19.93 8.82
C VAL A 702 49.97 20.54 8.30
N GLU A 703 50.04 21.73 7.69
CA GLU A 703 48.86 22.41 7.17
C GLU A 703 48.23 21.61 6.04
N ALA A 704 49.04 21.15 5.07
CA ALA A 704 48.54 20.38 3.95
C ALA A 704 47.88 19.06 4.41
N ARG A 705 48.48 18.37 5.39
CA ARG A 705 47.90 17.15 5.98
C ARG A 705 46.58 17.42 6.68
N GLU A 706 46.50 18.48 7.49
CA GLU A 706 45.27 18.88 8.18
C GLU A 706 44.17 19.23 7.16
N LYS A 707 44.50 19.99 6.11
CA LYS A 707 43.54 20.40 5.10
C LYS A 707 43.02 19.23 4.27
N MET A 708 43.88 18.27 3.95
CA MET A 708 43.48 17.03 3.29
C MET A 708 42.56 16.17 4.16
N ALA A 709 42.89 15.99 5.44
CA ALA A 709 42.04 15.27 6.38
C ALA A 709 40.63 15.88 6.47
N ASN A 710 40.56 17.20 6.69
CA ASN A 710 39.29 17.92 6.71
C ASN A 710 38.54 17.81 5.37
N ALA A 711 39.24 17.89 4.24
CA ALA A 711 38.59 17.79 2.94
C ALA A 711 37.97 16.42 2.68
N ALA A 712 38.68 15.35 3.02
CA ALA A 712 38.17 13.99 2.93
C ALA A 712 36.93 13.79 3.82
N THR A 713 36.96 14.29 5.06
CA THR A 713 35.81 14.22 5.96
C THR A 713 34.62 15.05 5.48
N MET A 714 34.84 16.26 4.92
CA MET A 714 33.78 17.07 4.33
C MET A 714 33.14 16.37 3.11
N ALA A 715 33.96 15.77 2.24
CA ALA A 715 33.46 14.94 1.15
C ALA A 715 32.66 13.75 1.70
N GLY A 716 33.15 13.11 2.76
CA GLY A 716 32.47 12.10 3.57
C GLY A 716 31.06 12.50 3.96
N MET A 717 30.91 13.64 4.62
CA MET A 717 29.59 14.17 5.02
C MET A 717 28.69 14.49 3.83
N ALA A 718 29.26 14.92 2.69
CA ALA A 718 28.48 15.16 1.48
C ALA A 718 27.92 13.85 0.92
N PHE A 719 28.77 12.86 0.62
CA PHE A 719 28.30 11.60 0.04
C PHE A 719 27.58 10.70 1.05
N ALA A 720 27.77 10.90 2.36
CA ALA A 720 26.95 10.27 3.38
C ALA A 720 25.46 10.56 3.17
N ASN A 721 25.10 11.67 2.53
CA ASN A 721 23.72 12.12 2.34
C ASN A 721 23.31 12.16 0.85
N ALA A 722 24.21 12.57 -0.03
CA ALA A 722 23.99 12.58 -1.48
C ALA A 722 24.31 11.22 -2.14
N PHE A 723 24.88 10.26 -1.41
CA PHE A 723 25.39 9.01 -1.94
C PHE A 723 26.50 9.23 -2.99
N LEU A 724 27.04 8.13 -3.49
CA LEU A 724 28.04 8.09 -4.57
C LEU A 724 27.39 7.64 -5.87
N GLY A 725 28.14 7.66 -6.96
CA GLY A 725 27.62 7.37 -8.29
C GLY A 725 28.21 6.12 -8.93
N VAL A 726 28.20 6.12 -10.26
CA VAL A 726 28.67 4.97 -11.06
C VAL A 726 30.20 4.82 -11.04
N CYS A 727 30.98 5.88 -10.73
CA CYS A 727 32.43 5.78 -10.61
C CYS A 727 32.81 4.79 -9.50
N HIS A 728 32.22 4.96 -8.31
CA HIS A 728 32.44 4.03 -7.19
C HIS A 728 31.97 2.62 -7.50
N SER A 729 30.79 2.50 -8.11
CA SER A 729 30.24 1.21 -8.53
C SER A 729 31.21 0.44 -9.42
N MET A 730 31.82 1.13 -10.38
CA MET A 730 32.82 0.56 -11.28
C MET A 730 34.16 0.32 -10.58
N ALA A 731 34.60 1.24 -9.72
CA ALA A 731 35.86 1.14 -9.00
C ALA A 731 35.86 0.02 -7.95
N HIS A 732 34.74 -0.24 -7.28
CA HIS A 732 34.57 -1.38 -6.36
C HIS A 732 34.89 -2.69 -7.07
N LYS A 733 34.31 -2.91 -8.26
CA LYS A 733 34.51 -4.16 -9.00
C LYS A 733 35.88 -4.21 -9.65
N LEU A 734 36.39 -3.09 -10.18
CA LEU A 734 37.75 -3.01 -10.70
C LEU A 734 38.80 -3.38 -9.62
N GLY A 735 38.65 -2.82 -8.42
CA GLY A 735 39.52 -3.13 -7.28
C GLY A 735 39.36 -4.57 -6.78
N ALA A 736 38.13 -5.10 -6.73
CA ALA A 736 37.88 -6.48 -6.29
C ALA A 736 38.48 -7.53 -7.25
N PHE A 737 38.30 -7.34 -8.56
CA PHE A 737 38.74 -8.32 -9.56
C PHE A 737 40.22 -8.26 -9.87
N HIS A 738 40.87 -7.11 -9.71
CA HIS A 738 42.28 -6.90 -10.11
C HIS A 738 43.20 -6.40 -8.98
N HIS A 739 42.70 -6.32 -7.74
CA HIS A 739 43.45 -5.89 -6.56
C HIS A 739 44.07 -4.49 -6.70
N ILE A 740 43.41 -3.61 -7.44
CA ILE A 740 43.77 -2.19 -7.56
C ILE A 740 43.27 -1.44 -6.33
N ALA A 741 44.10 -0.59 -5.74
CA ALA A 741 43.72 0.26 -4.62
C ALA A 741 42.51 1.16 -4.99
N HIS A 742 41.53 1.28 -4.08
CA HIS A 742 40.25 1.92 -4.34
C HIS A 742 40.36 3.32 -4.99
N GLY A 743 41.13 4.22 -4.38
CA GLY A 743 41.33 5.58 -4.91
C GLY A 743 42.02 5.62 -6.28
N VAL A 744 42.85 4.61 -6.60
CA VAL A 744 43.45 4.47 -7.95
C VAL A 744 42.38 3.99 -8.94
N ALA A 745 41.54 3.03 -8.57
CA ALA A 745 40.42 2.59 -9.40
C ALA A 745 39.45 3.75 -9.70
N ASN A 746 39.10 4.56 -8.70
CA ASN A 746 38.31 5.78 -8.86
C ASN A 746 39.00 6.79 -9.81
N ALA A 747 40.31 7.00 -9.65
CA ALA A 747 41.09 7.90 -10.50
C ALA A 747 41.09 7.50 -11.99
N LEU A 748 41.06 6.19 -12.26
CA LEU A 748 41.05 5.63 -13.61
C LEU A 748 39.68 5.76 -14.29
N MET A 749 38.59 5.78 -13.51
CA MET A 749 37.23 5.83 -14.04
C MET A 749 36.65 7.24 -14.13
N ILE A 750 37.07 8.17 -13.26
CA ILE A 750 36.38 9.46 -13.09
C ILE A 750 36.27 10.29 -14.36
N GLU A 751 37.28 10.26 -15.24
CA GLU A 751 37.21 10.99 -16.51
C GLU A 751 36.08 10.51 -17.41
N GLU A 752 35.95 9.18 -17.59
CA GLU A 752 34.86 8.60 -18.39
C GLU A 752 33.50 8.92 -17.77
N VAL A 753 33.40 8.87 -16.44
CA VAL A 753 32.15 9.12 -15.72
C VAL A 753 31.71 10.59 -15.81
N LEU A 754 32.64 11.54 -15.74
CA LEU A 754 32.33 12.96 -15.91
C LEU A 754 31.71 13.22 -17.29
N ARG A 755 32.34 12.67 -18.35
CA ARG A 755 31.85 12.79 -19.73
C ARG A 755 30.49 12.10 -19.90
N PHE A 756 30.35 10.91 -19.34
CA PHE A 756 29.13 10.11 -19.37
C PHE A 756 27.95 10.83 -18.69
N ASN A 757 28.17 11.42 -17.52
CA ASN A 757 27.12 12.08 -16.75
C ASN A 757 26.75 13.46 -17.30
N ALA A 758 27.66 14.13 -18.02
CA ALA A 758 27.44 15.46 -18.58
C ALA A 758 26.52 15.46 -19.82
N ALA A 759 26.04 14.31 -20.29
CA ALA A 759 25.10 14.25 -21.40
C ALA A 759 23.75 14.89 -21.03
N GLU A 760 23.39 16.00 -21.68
CA GLU A 760 22.10 16.71 -21.51
C GLU A 760 20.88 15.88 -21.98
N THR A 761 21.11 14.88 -22.83
CA THR A 761 20.08 13.99 -23.37
C THR A 761 20.54 12.54 -23.26
N PRO A 762 20.69 12.00 -22.05
CA PRO A 762 21.21 10.66 -21.83
C PRO A 762 20.21 9.60 -22.27
N ALA A 763 20.67 8.36 -22.49
CA ALA A 763 19.79 7.23 -22.83
C ALA A 763 18.74 6.96 -21.73
N LYS A 764 19.11 7.20 -20.47
CA LYS A 764 18.25 7.13 -19.28
C LYS A 764 18.68 8.22 -18.29
N MET A 765 17.73 8.74 -17.52
CA MET A 765 17.99 9.67 -16.42
C MET A 765 17.87 8.96 -15.07
N GLY A 766 18.52 9.51 -14.05
CA GLY A 766 18.32 9.11 -12.67
C GLY A 766 16.86 9.28 -12.26
N THR A 767 16.33 8.32 -11.49
CA THR A 767 14.92 8.29 -11.10
C THR A 767 14.73 8.86 -9.70
N PHE A 768 14.65 10.19 -9.58
CA PHE A 768 14.39 10.84 -8.30
C PHE A 768 13.59 12.14 -8.47
N PRO A 769 12.55 12.39 -7.65
CA PRO A 769 11.59 13.46 -7.92
C PRO A 769 12.13 14.88 -7.73
N GLN A 770 13.31 15.10 -7.12
CA GLN A 770 13.95 16.42 -7.13
C GLN A 770 14.82 16.64 -8.37
N TYR A 771 15.23 15.57 -9.05
CA TYR A 771 16.04 15.63 -10.26
C TYR A 771 15.12 15.80 -11.47
N GLU A 772 14.86 17.06 -11.82
CA GLU A 772 13.79 17.41 -12.75
C GLU A 772 14.07 17.00 -14.20
N TYR A 773 15.32 17.22 -14.62
CA TYR A 773 15.86 16.93 -15.93
C TYR A 773 17.40 16.84 -15.83
N PRO A 774 18.08 16.22 -16.80
CA PRO A 774 19.54 16.20 -16.84
C PRO A 774 20.13 17.62 -16.84
N HIS A 775 20.99 17.93 -15.87
CA HIS A 775 21.65 19.24 -15.77
C HIS A 775 23.09 19.11 -15.24
N THR A 776 23.68 17.93 -15.34
CA THR A 776 24.98 17.62 -14.74
C THR A 776 26.13 18.36 -15.44
N MET A 777 26.01 18.69 -16.73
CA MET A 777 27.00 19.54 -17.44
C MET A 777 27.20 20.85 -16.69
N ARG A 778 26.08 21.54 -16.38
CA ARG A 778 26.11 22.80 -15.63
C ARG A 778 26.70 22.61 -14.24
N ARG A 779 26.33 21.52 -13.54
CA ARG A 779 26.89 21.22 -12.20
C ARG A 779 28.41 21.01 -12.25
N TYR A 780 28.95 20.34 -13.27
CA TYR A 780 30.41 20.23 -13.42
C TYR A 780 31.07 21.56 -13.82
N ALA A 781 30.41 22.40 -14.60
CA ALA A 781 30.89 23.76 -14.88
C ALA A 781 30.99 24.62 -13.60
N GLU A 782 30.04 24.50 -12.67
CA GLU A 782 30.09 25.17 -11.35
C GLU A 782 31.27 24.70 -10.50
N VAL A 783 31.59 23.40 -10.54
CA VAL A 783 32.79 22.87 -9.92
C VAL A 783 34.05 23.50 -10.54
N ALA A 784 34.10 23.60 -11.87
CA ALA A 784 35.22 24.23 -12.58
C ALA A 784 35.38 25.71 -12.16
N GLU A 785 34.28 26.46 -12.12
CA GLU A 785 34.23 27.86 -11.68
C GLU A 785 34.73 28.02 -10.24
N ALA A 786 34.29 27.14 -9.34
CA ALA A 786 34.74 27.12 -7.95
C ALA A 786 36.24 26.83 -7.80
N LEU A 787 36.84 26.15 -8.78
CA LEU A 787 38.28 25.88 -8.87
C LEU A 787 39.05 26.92 -9.70
N GLY A 788 38.41 28.04 -10.05
CA GLY A 788 39.03 29.18 -10.74
C GLY A 788 39.04 29.09 -12.27
N ILE A 789 38.25 28.21 -12.86
CA ILE A 789 38.08 28.09 -14.32
C ILE A 789 36.76 28.78 -14.71
N THR A 790 36.83 30.05 -15.10
CA THR A 790 35.62 30.89 -15.32
C THR A 790 35.32 31.20 -16.78
N GLU A 791 36.27 30.99 -17.69
CA GLU A 791 36.15 31.30 -19.12
C GLU A 791 35.57 30.11 -19.91
N GLY A 792 34.90 30.39 -21.04
CA GLY A 792 34.37 29.38 -21.96
C GLY A 792 32.91 28.95 -21.71
N THR A 793 32.40 28.05 -22.55
CA THR A 793 31.09 27.40 -22.36
C THR A 793 31.13 26.38 -21.23
N ASP A 794 29.98 25.81 -20.85
CA ASP A 794 29.95 24.75 -19.82
C ASP A 794 30.72 23.50 -20.29
N GLU A 795 30.72 23.20 -21.59
CA GLU A 795 31.57 22.16 -22.20
C GLU A 795 33.06 22.48 -22.08
N ASP A 796 33.47 23.72 -22.41
CA ASP A 796 34.88 24.15 -22.27
C ASP A 796 35.35 24.03 -20.82
N LYS A 797 34.48 24.39 -19.87
CA LYS A 797 34.73 24.29 -18.43
C LYS A 797 34.82 22.85 -17.96
N LEU A 798 33.98 21.95 -18.47
CA LEU A 798 34.07 20.52 -18.19
C LEU A 798 35.41 19.95 -18.69
N GLU A 799 35.81 20.25 -19.93
CA GLU A 799 37.11 19.79 -20.47
C GLU A 799 38.29 20.33 -19.65
N ALA A 800 38.23 21.61 -19.25
CA ALA A 800 39.25 22.22 -18.41
C ALA A 800 39.27 21.61 -17.00
N LEU A 801 38.13 21.23 -16.43
CA LEU A 801 38.02 20.51 -15.16
C LEU A 801 38.63 19.11 -15.28
N ILE A 802 38.27 18.34 -16.31
CA ILE A 802 38.84 17.02 -16.60
C ILE A 802 40.37 17.13 -16.74
N LYS A 803 40.85 18.12 -17.50
CA LYS A 803 42.29 18.38 -17.62
C LYS A 803 42.93 18.65 -16.26
N LYS A 804 42.33 19.50 -15.44
CA LYS A 804 42.87 19.85 -14.11
C LYS A 804 42.92 18.63 -13.18
N ILE A 805 41.92 17.74 -13.25
CA ILE A 805 41.91 16.45 -12.53
C ILE A 805 43.03 15.54 -13.05
N ASN A 806 43.20 15.42 -14.37
CA ASN A 806 44.23 14.61 -15.00
C ASN A 806 45.65 15.11 -14.67
N ASP A 807 45.88 16.43 -14.69
CA ASP A 807 47.13 17.05 -14.28
C ASP A 807 47.44 16.73 -12.81
N LEU A 808 46.43 16.82 -11.92
CA LEU A 808 46.58 16.47 -10.50
C LEU A 808 46.92 14.98 -10.31
N LYS A 809 46.22 14.07 -11.00
CA LYS A 809 46.50 12.62 -10.98
C LYS A 809 47.94 12.32 -11.41
N ALA A 810 48.38 12.94 -12.51
CA ALA A 810 49.74 12.78 -13.02
C ALA A 810 50.78 13.32 -12.03
N TYR A 811 50.51 14.48 -11.42
CA TYR A 811 51.39 15.09 -10.41
C TYR A 811 51.64 14.15 -9.22
N VAL A 812 50.59 13.51 -8.71
CA VAL A 812 50.69 12.59 -7.57
C VAL A 812 51.05 11.14 -7.97
N GLY A 813 51.49 10.94 -9.22
CA GLY A 813 52.06 9.67 -9.67
C GLY A 813 51.05 8.57 -10.03
N ILE A 814 49.77 8.90 -10.26
CA ILE A 814 48.78 7.94 -10.76
C ILE A 814 48.96 7.77 -12.27
N LYS A 815 49.17 6.51 -12.71
CA LYS A 815 49.23 6.16 -14.14
C LYS A 815 47.88 6.35 -14.83
N SER A 816 47.92 6.57 -16.14
CA SER A 816 46.77 7.04 -16.93
C SER A 816 45.72 5.99 -17.27
N THR A 817 46.08 4.71 -17.38
CA THR A 817 45.16 3.67 -17.88
C THR A 817 45.09 2.46 -16.96
N ILE A 818 43.99 1.68 -17.05
CA ILE A 818 43.89 0.41 -16.32
C ILE A 818 44.98 -0.56 -16.79
N ARG A 819 45.32 -0.56 -18.10
CA ARG A 819 46.38 -1.40 -18.67
C ARG A 819 47.75 -1.20 -18.02
N ASP A 820 48.05 0.01 -17.53
CA ASP A 820 49.30 0.29 -16.84
C ASP A 820 49.41 -0.38 -15.46
N TYR A 821 48.29 -0.86 -14.91
CA TYR A 821 48.20 -1.62 -13.66
C TYR A 821 47.84 -3.10 -13.90
N VAL A 822 47.05 -3.38 -14.94
CA VAL A 822 46.61 -4.72 -15.36
C VAL A 822 47.11 -4.97 -16.78
N PRO A 823 48.38 -5.36 -16.97
CA PRO A 823 48.97 -5.49 -18.30
C PRO A 823 48.44 -6.70 -19.09
N ASP A 824 47.84 -7.69 -18.42
CA ASP A 824 47.20 -8.84 -19.05
C ASP A 824 45.80 -8.48 -19.57
N GLU A 825 45.77 -8.13 -20.85
CA GLU A 825 44.53 -7.77 -21.56
C GLU A 825 43.53 -8.91 -21.63
N LYS A 826 44.00 -10.16 -21.70
CA LYS A 826 43.10 -11.30 -21.78
C LYS A 826 42.37 -11.48 -20.45
N ASP A 827 43.08 -11.40 -19.34
CA ASP A 827 42.47 -11.52 -18.00
C ASP A 827 41.42 -10.42 -17.75
N PHE A 828 41.71 -9.17 -18.17
CA PHE A 828 40.73 -8.08 -18.08
C PHE A 828 39.48 -8.33 -18.92
N LEU A 829 39.64 -8.68 -20.20
CA LEU A 829 38.51 -8.92 -21.10
C LEU A 829 37.66 -10.12 -20.68
N ASP A 830 38.27 -11.19 -20.15
CA ASP A 830 37.57 -12.38 -19.67
C ASP A 830 36.67 -12.07 -18.45
N ARG A 831 37.03 -11.08 -17.62
CA ARG A 831 36.31 -10.70 -16.39
C ARG A 831 35.34 -9.53 -16.58
N LEU A 832 35.46 -8.79 -17.69
CA LEU A 832 34.76 -7.53 -17.94
C LEU A 832 33.23 -7.63 -17.86
N ASP A 833 32.63 -8.72 -18.36
CA ASP A 833 31.17 -8.88 -18.34
C ASP A 833 30.64 -9.05 -16.91
N ALA A 834 31.29 -9.87 -16.10
CA ALA A 834 30.94 -10.03 -14.69
C ALA A 834 31.16 -8.74 -13.90
N MET A 835 32.26 -8.02 -14.14
CA MET A 835 32.50 -6.71 -13.53
C MET A 835 31.41 -5.69 -13.90
N THR A 836 30.97 -5.68 -15.16
CA THR A 836 29.93 -4.78 -15.67
C THR A 836 28.60 -5.03 -14.98
N GLU A 837 28.17 -6.29 -14.92
CA GLU A 837 26.91 -6.66 -14.28
C GLU A 837 26.93 -6.32 -12.79
N GLN A 838 28.02 -6.67 -12.09
CA GLN A 838 28.14 -6.37 -10.66
C GLN A 838 28.24 -4.87 -10.37
N ALA A 839 28.84 -4.07 -11.24
CA ALA A 839 28.88 -2.61 -11.10
C ALA A 839 27.48 -2.00 -11.29
N PHE A 840 26.70 -2.51 -12.24
CA PHE A 840 25.31 -2.10 -12.39
C PHE A 840 24.46 -2.44 -11.15
N ASP A 841 24.68 -3.62 -10.55
CA ASP A 841 24.00 -4.09 -9.33
C ASP A 841 24.56 -3.50 -8.01
N ASP A 842 25.48 -2.55 -8.10
CA ASP A 842 26.05 -1.88 -6.93
C ASP A 842 25.10 -0.78 -6.40
N GLN A 843 25.03 -0.63 -5.07
CA GLN A 843 24.14 0.33 -4.41
C GLN A 843 24.46 1.79 -4.77
N CYS A 844 25.71 2.09 -5.15
CA CYS A 844 26.11 3.44 -5.56
C CYS A 844 25.51 3.85 -6.92
N THR A 845 25.28 2.92 -7.85
CA THR A 845 24.71 3.22 -9.18
C THR A 845 23.33 3.90 -9.06
N GLY A 846 22.56 3.53 -8.04
CA GLY A 846 21.22 4.01 -7.79
C GLY A 846 21.08 5.49 -7.44
N ALA A 847 22.17 6.24 -7.24
CA ALA A 847 22.15 7.70 -7.02
C ALA A 847 22.80 8.50 -8.17
N ASN A 848 23.30 7.83 -9.21
CA ASN A 848 23.95 8.50 -10.33
C ASN A 848 22.92 9.29 -11.18
N PRO A 849 23.23 10.53 -11.62
CA PRO A 849 22.30 11.38 -12.39
C PRO A 849 21.89 10.78 -13.74
N ARG A 850 22.72 9.91 -14.32
CA ARG A 850 22.42 9.08 -15.48
C ARG A 850 22.31 7.63 -15.05
N TYR A 851 21.14 7.02 -15.13
CA TYR A 851 21.01 5.60 -14.82
C TYR A 851 21.68 4.78 -15.94
N PRO A 852 22.80 4.10 -15.68
CA PRO A 852 23.62 3.56 -16.75
C PRO A 852 23.02 2.30 -17.37
N LEU A 853 23.26 2.08 -18.66
CA LEU A 853 23.10 0.76 -19.28
C LEU A 853 24.36 -0.07 -19.05
N MET A 854 24.23 -1.39 -18.90
CA MET A 854 25.39 -2.29 -18.80
C MET A 854 26.34 -2.15 -20.00
N SER A 855 25.82 -1.93 -21.21
CA SER A 855 26.63 -1.67 -22.40
C SER A 855 27.48 -0.39 -22.28
N GLU A 856 26.96 0.64 -21.60
CA GLU A 856 27.67 1.90 -21.39
C GLU A 856 28.76 1.76 -20.33
N ILE A 857 28.47 1.04 -19.23
CA ILE A 857 29.47 0.66 -18.21
C ILE A 857 30.61 -0.13 -18.84
N LYS A 858 30.29 -1.16 -19.63
CA LYS A 858 31.29 -1.97 -20.35
C LYS A 858 32.16 -1.11 -21.26
N GLN A 859 31.55 -0.15 -21.98
CA GLN A 859 32.29 0.75 -22.85
C GLN A 859 33.23 1.68 -22.07
N MET A 860 32.78 2.24 -20.95
CA MET A 860 33.63 3.08 -20.08
C MET A 860 34.82 2.31 -19.53
N TYR A 861 34.65 1.04 -19.13
CA TYR A 861 35.77 0.18 -18.73
C TYR A 861 36.79 -0.03 -19.85
N LEU A 862 36.33 -0.31 -21.08
CA LEU A 862 37.21 -0.48 -22.24
C LEU A 862 37.98 0.81 -22.57
N ASN A 863 37.30 1.96 -22.51
CA ASN A 863 37.92 3.26 -22.73
C ASN A 863 39.01 3.55 -21.69
N ALA A 864 38.71 3.35 -20.41
CA ALA A 864 39.66 3.50 -19.32
C ALA A 864 40.83 2.49 -19.39
N TYR A 865 40.60 1.31 -19.97
CA TYR A 865 41.64 0.29 -20.16
C TYR A 865 42.64 0.66 -21.24
N TYR A 866 42.19 1.06 -22.43
CA TYR A 866 43.08 1.37 -23.55
C TYR A 866 43.63 2.79 -23.54
N GLY A 867 42.89 3.75 -22.96
CA GLY A 867 43.19 5.18 -23.04
C GLY A 867 42.99 5.77 -24.45
N GLY A 868 42.98 7.09 -24.54
CA GLY A 868 42.95 7.85 -25.81
C GLY A 868 41.61 7.81 -26.57
N LYS A 869 40.59 7.13 -26.05
CA LYS A 869 39.20 7.20 -26.50
C LYS A 869 38.30 7.42 -25.29
N HIS A 870 37.23 8.17 -25.49
CA HIS A 870 36.27 8.49 -24.44
C HIS A 870 34.87 8.06 -24.85
N PHE A 871 33.97 7.94 -23.87
CA PHE A 871 32.58 7.62 -24.11
C PHE A 871 31.97 8.65 -25.06
N THR A 872 31.42 8.17 -26.18
CA THR A 872 30.71 8.97 -27.16
C THR A 872 29.25 8.55 -27.19
N GLU A 873 28.35 9.53 -27.15
CA GLU A 873 26.92 9.27 -27.32
C GLU A 873 26.64 8.54 -28.63
N THR A 874 25.64 7.65 -28.59
CA THR A 874 25.10 7.09 -29.83
C THR A 874 24.47 8.24 -30.63
N ALA A 875 24.67 8.23 -31.95
CA ALA A 875 24.10 9.26 -32.82
C ALA A 875 22.58 9.35 -32.62
N LYS A 876 22.11 10.56 -32.33
CA LYS A 876 20.69 10.87 -32.15
C LYS A 876 20.06 11.23 -33.50
N PRO A 877 18.75 11.01 -33.69
CA PRO A 877 18.06 11.48 -34.88
C PRO A 877 18.25 12.99 -35.06
N THR A 878 18.63 13.38 -36.25
CA THR A 878 18.83 14.75 -36.69
C THR A 878 17.63 15.22 -37.52
N GLU A 879 17.55 16.52 -37.80
CA GLU A 879 16.61 17.08 -38.79
C GLU A 879 16.65 16.35 -40.14
N TYR A 880 17.83 15.86 -40.54
CA TYR A 880 18.03 15.14 -41.80
C TYR A 880 17.35 13.77 -41.81
N ASP A 881 17.31 13.07 -40.67
CA ASP A 881 16.73 11.73 -40.55
C ASP A 881 15.20 11.71 -40.70
N ILE A 882 14.55 12.90 -40.68
CA ILE A 882 13.09 13.08 -40.70
C ILE A 882 12.62 13.78 -41.99
N ALA A 883 13.55 14.20 -42.85
CA ALA A 883 13.26 14.85 -44.13
C ALA A 883 12.42 13.98 -45.09
N THR A 884 12.33 12.66 -44.86
CA THR A 884 11.59 11.68 -45.68
C THR A 884 10.18 11.35 -45.17
N TYR A 885 9.74 11.85 -44.01
CA TYR A 885 8.38 11.63 -43.50
C TYR A 885 7.35 12.55 -44.19
N GLU A 886 6.14 12.08 -44.48
CA GLU A 886 5.08 12.91 -45.11
C GLU A 886 4.35 13.86 -44.14
N ASP A 887 4.51 13.67 -42.81
CA ASP A 887 3.79 14.42 -41.78
C ASP A 887 4.50 15.74 -41.38
N ASP A 888 3.79 16.86 -41.56
CA ASP A 888 4.28 18.23 -41.35
C ASP A 888 4.42 18.59 -39.86
N ALA A 889 3.72 17.88 -38.96
CA ALA A 889 3.79 18.10 -37.51
C ALA A 889 5.10 17.55 -36.91
N ALA A 890 5.53 16.37 -37.36
CA ALA A 890 6.80 15.75 -36.95
C ALA A 890 8.00 16.59 -37.42
N LYS A 891 7.94 17.14 -38.64
CA LYS A 891 8.96 18.06 -39.18
C LYS A 891 9.09 19.36 -38.37
N LYS A 892 8.03 19.80 -37.71
CA LYS A 892 8.00 21.04 -36.91
C LYS A 892 8.78 20.92 -35.61
N ALA A 893 8.76 19.75 -34.97
CA ALA A 893 9.46 19.48 -33.71
C ALA A 893 11.00 19.54 -33.84
N TYR A 894 11.51 19.42 -35.06
CA TYR A 894 12.94 19.44 -35.36
C TYR A 894 13.43 20.77 -35.93
N ARG A 895 12.57 21.78 -36.18
CA ARG A 895 13.04 23.09 -36.67
C ARG A 895 13.73 23.87 -35.53
N PRO A 896 14.90 24.49 -35.77
CA PRO A 896 15.63 25.21 -34.75
C PRO A 896 14.88 26.51 -34.43
N GLY A 897 14.21 26.56 -33.27
CA GLY A 897 13.41 27.74 -32.91
C GLY A 897 12.59 27.67 -31.63
N HIS A 898 12.40 26.50 -31.03
CA HIS A 898 11.75 26.39 -29.72
C HIS A 898 12.75 25.92 -28.66
N LYS A 899 13.52 26.87 -28.11
CA LYS A 899 13.97 26.73 -26.72
C LYS A 899 12.71 26.86 -25.85
N LEU A 900 12.35 25.78 -25.16
CA LEU A 900 11.43 25.84 -24.02
C LEU A 900 12.18 26.35 -22.79
#